data_AF-A0A2A9GX74-F1
#
_entry.id   AF-A0A2A9GX74-F1
#
_cell.length_a   1.000
_cell.length_b   1.000
_cell.length_c   1.000
_cell.angle_alpha   90.00
_cell.angle_beta   90.00
_cell.angle_gamma   90.00
#
_symmetry.space_group_name_H-M   'P 1'
#
loop_
_entity.id
_entity.type
_entity.pdbx_description
1 polymer ?
#
loop_
_entity_poly.entity_id
_entity_poly.type
_entity_poly.pdbx_seq_one_letter_code
_entity_poly.pdbx_strand_id
1 'polypeptide(L)'
;MTMTSQLQAAAPVADWVRIPDLQVDPFPIYERLRDEGGVHWVPAVNRYLITSYEAISVTEHDQETFSANEEGSLQIRAMGHSMLRRDDPEHYAERRAWQPILKPGYVKRVWLSMYREVAEDLLADLIAKGPGADLLWDFAAPYAAETLRRMLGLYNADQADLQRWSQTLIDATGNYADDPDVWAEGERSFTEVDTALDEMLAYHLTHRDDSLLSALLSMPGERMPIEKIRANIKMTIGGGLNEPRDALGVAAHALFTHPEQRAAVLSDPGLWPTVFEETIRWVAPIGLYSRQVTRDTVLAGTPLPAGAKLGICVLSANRDRTIWTDPEKFNIHREVKPHLAFSKGVHVCLGNWAARAQIAEVALPLLFTSLRDLSADPTQPATMGGWVFRGMLTLPVTWTSTSGTPDYGLRADDGAAQGTATAAADERPGPKVAVIGAGPAGCFTAKEILRQVSGSSVDVFDRLPVPYGLLRYGVAADHQGTKSVSTQFDRLFADPRARFIGNTELGRDLSLDTLKRNYDSVVLASGLATDRALDIPGADLAHVYAAGPLTRMLNGHPDEAPGHQSSRPRLGSRIAVIGQGNVAVDILRLLICEPGALEGSDIDDLVHAPLREGITRLDVIGRSAATAAKFDPVMIRELARVPGVTHVLHGVELDATEPGKDAKLDALRDLVEPGAAAGRIELHWWFGATPRAILGTDGAVSGVEIDQAGESVRLPADSVVTAMGFVRDPAAIARQGICPVSPIPGDGRIEDGLFAIGWLRGDGRGTIPDQRVDAKALAAMIAAEVHAGTMSTGATGIDPPDHATDFDGWRRIDLRERLGAAAGRCRAKLTTRAALLAAARDDSLDEHLTAAPAGAGHALAAGVPVTILFGTESGNAELVAEELGTLLGECEDLVVADLGSIGPADLDPTRFHLIVCSTYGDGEVPTSAAEFHAQLRQQPIDLTGVRFAMFGMGDASYTKTYSRGSELLTEALEARGATRVGEYGRHDAGGTVPAAEAAGEWAEGVLGTLQLAPT
;
A
#
# COMPACT_ATOMS: atom_id res chain seq x y z
N MET A 1 29.41 -46.39 -1.79
CA MET A 1 28.24 -46.90 -2.54
C MET A 1 27.39 -45.70 -2.91
N THR A 2 27.54 -45.26 -4.15
CA THR A 2 26.92 -44.08 -4.76
C THR A 2 25.46 -44.37 -5.11
N MET A 3 24.54 -43.59 -4.55
CA MET A 3 23.13 -43.54 -4.98
C MET A 3 23.00 -42.67 -6.25
N THR A 4 23.60 -43.12 -7.34
CA THR A 4 23.37 -42.59 -8.70
C THR A 4 22.79 -43.73 -9.54
N SER A 5 21.54 -44.10 -9.26
CA SER A 5 20.82 -45.15 -10.01
C SER A 5 19.32 -45.19 -9.66
N GLN A 6 18.62 -44.06 -9.74
CA GLN A 6 17.20 -44.11 -10.13
C GLN A 6 17.11 -43.47 -11.51
N LEU A 7 16.82 -44.29 -12.50
CA LEU A 7 16.55 -43.90 -13.88
C LEU A 7 15.50 -42.78 -13.87
N GLN A 8 15.87 -41.60 -14.38
CA GLN A 8 14.94 -40.52 -14.73
C GLN A 8 14.00 -41.05 -15.81
N ALA A 9 12.82 -41.53 -15.41
CA ALA A 9 11.79 -41.93 -16.37
C ALA A 9 11.30 -40.68 -17.10
N ALA A 10 11.23 -40.73 -18.44
CA ALA A 10 10.58 -39.71 -19.24
C ALA A 10 9.11 -39.54 -18.80
N ALA A 11 8.54 -38.35 -19.00
CA ALA A 11 7.14 -38.10 -18.64
C ALA A 11 6.22 -39.16 -19.28
N PRO A 12 5.24 -39.71 -18.53
CA PRO A 12 4.30 -40.68 -19.07
C PRO A 12 3.53 -40.09 -20.26
N VAL A 13 3.29 -40.93 -21.27
CA VAL A 13 2.57 -40.57 -22.50
C VAL A 13 1.11 -40.97 -22.36
N ALA A 14 0.20 -40.00 -22.47
CA ALA A 14 -1.24 -40.23 -22.42
C ALA A 14 -1.85 -40.09 -23.84
N ASP A 15 -1.54 -41.07 -24.71
CA ASP A 15 -2.04 -41.16 -26.09
C ASP A 15 -3.54 -41.54 -26.19
N TRP A 16 -4.12 -42.01 -25.09
CA TRP A 16 -5.55 -42.29 -24.95
C TRP A 16 -6.41 -41.01 -24.83
N VAL A 17 -5.80 -39.85 -24.57
CA VAL A 17 -6.50 -38.57 -24.48
C VAL A 17 -6.86 -38.09 -25.89
N ARG A 18 -8.14 -37.84 -26.14
CA ARG A 18 -8.64 -37.34 -27.43
C ARG A 18 -9.31 -35.97 -27.23
N ILE A 19 -9.00 -35.01 -28.10
CA ILE A 19 -9.60 -33.66 -28.08
C ILE A 19 -11.14 -33.69 -28.09
N PRO A 20 -11.82 -34.55 -28.89
CA PRO A 20 -13.28 -34.62 -28.85
C PRO A 20 -13.85 -35.00 -27.47
N ASP A 21 -13.14 -35.84 -26.71
CA ASP A 21 -13.60 -36.23 -25.36
C ASP A 21 -13.39 -35.09 -24.37
N LEU A 22 -12.26 -34.38 -24.46
CA LEU A 22 -12.00 -33.15 -23.69
C LEU A 22 -13.07 -32.08 -23.97
N GLN A 23 -13.48 -31.93 -25.22
CA GLN A 23 -14.49 -30.94 -25.64
C GLN A 23 -15.86 -31.20 -24.98
N VAL A 24 -16.24 -32.46 -24.81
CA VAL A 24 -17.53 -32.84 -24.20
C VAL A 24 -17.43 -32.77 -22.68
N ASP A 25 -16.56 -33.58 -22.08
CA ASP A 25 -16.36 -33.64 -20.64
C ASP A 25 -14.90 -33.96 -20.29
N PRO A 26 -14.10 -32.95 -19.92
CA PRO A 26 -12.69 -33.16 -19.65
C PRO A 26 -12.43 -33.70 -18.24
N PHE A 27 -13.41 -33.69 -17.33
CA PHE A 27 -13.18 -34.01 -15.92
C PHE A 27 -12.72 -35.45 -15.66
N PRO A 28 -13.31 -36.50 -16.29
CA PRO A 28 -12.83 -37.87 -16.12
C PRO A 28 -11.40 -38.07 -16.62
N ILE A 29 -11.03 -37.37 -17.70
CA ILE A 29 -9.66 -37.40 -18.25
C ILE A 29 -8.70 -36.77 -17.25
N TYR A 30 -9.03 -35.58 -16.74
CA TYR A 30 -8.21 -34.87 -15.77
C TYR A 30 -8.05 -35.62 -14.46
N GLU A 31 -9.11 -36.28 -13.97
CA GLU A 31 -9.05 -37.13 -12.78
C GLU A 31 -8.01 -38.24 -12.96
N ARG A 32 -8.09 -38.98 -14.06
CA ARG A 32 -7.11 -40.03 -14.37
C ARG A 32 -5.69 -39.47 -14.50
N LEU A 33 -5.50 -38.34 -15.17
CA LEU A 33 -4.18 -37.71 -15.30
C LEU A 33 -3.61 -37.28 -13.94
N ARG A 34 -4.44 -36.81 -13.00
CA ARG A 34 -3.99 -36.48 -11.63
C ARG A 34 -3.60 -37.74 -10.87
N ASP A 35 -4.42 -38.78 -10.92
CA ASP A 35 -4.16 -40.06 -10.24
C ASP A 35 -2.90 -40.77 -10.77
N GLU A 36 -2.58 -40.58 -12.06
CA GLU A 36 -1.38 -41.13 -12.71
C GLU A 36 -0.12 -40.24 -12.55
N GLY A 37 -0.17 -39.16 -11.76
CA GLY A 37 1.01 -38.36 -11.38
C GLY A 37 1.02 -36.89 -11.81
N GLY A 38 -0.02 -36.41 -12.49
CA GLY A 38 -0.28 -34.98 -12.71
C GLY A 38 0.53 -34.27 -13.81
N VAL A 39 1.54 -34.92 -14.39
CA VAL A 39 2.37 -34.36 -15.49
C VAL A 39 2.53 -35.39 -16.61
N HIS A 40 1.89 -35.16 -17.75
CA HIS A 40 1.82 -36.13 -18.84
C HIS A 40 2.08 -35.49 -20.20
N TRP A 41 2.86 -36.15 -21.06
CA TRP A 41 2.90 -35.80 -22.48
C TRP A 41 1.62 -36.26 -23.17
N VAL A 42 0.90 -35.33 -23.80
CA VAL A 42 -0.35 -35.62 -24.52
C VAL A 42 -0.15 -35.35 -26.01
N PRO A 43 0.08 -36.40 -26.83
CA PRO A 43 0.36 -36.23 -28.26
C PRO A 43 -0.73 -35.48 -29.02
N ALA A 44 -2.00 -35.71 -28.69
CA ALA A 44 -3.14 -35.07 -29.35
C ALA A 44 -3.16 -33.54 -29.15
N VAL A 45 -2.60 -33.04 -28.04
CA VAL A 45 -2.51 -31.60 -27.72
C VAL A 45 -1.11 -31.05 -28.03
N ASN A 46 -0.14 -31.93 -28.29
CA ASN A 46 1.28 -31.61 -28.50
C ASN A 46 1.89 -30.78 -27.35
N ARG A 47 1.52 -31.12 -26.11
CA ARG A 47 1.96 -30.44 -24.88
C ARG A 47 2.10 -31.42 -23.72
N TYR A 48 2.87 -31.03 -22.72
CA TYR A 48 2.81 -31.63 -21.39
C TYR A 48 1.64 -31.01 -20.62
N LEU A 49 0.60 -31.79 -20.31
CA LEU A 49 -0.50 -31.31 -19.48
C LEU A 49 -0.12 -31.40 -18.01
N ILE A 50 -0.26 -30.27 -17.32
CA ILE A 50 -0.04 -30.12 -15.88
C ILE A 50 -1.41 -30.03 -15.23
N THR A 51 -1.80 -31.04 -14.44
CA THR A 51 -3.19 -31.23 -14.01
C THR A 51 -3.40 -31.16 -12.49
N SER A 52 -2.34 -31.26 -11.68
CA SER A 52 -2.45 -31.13 -10.21
C SER A 52 -2.34 -29.69 -9.74
N TYR A 53 -3.02 -29.36 -8.64
CA TYR A 53 -3.01 -28.01 -8.08
C TYR A 53 -1.60 -27.53 -7.70
N GLU A 54 -0.84 -28.39 -7.02
CA GLU A 54 0.51 -28.07 -6.54
C GLU A 54 1.46 -27.76 -7.71
N ALA A 55 1.47 -28.60 -8.75
CA ALA A 55 2.36 -28.41 -9.89
C ALA A 55 2.04 -27.10 -10.64
N ILE A 56 0.75 -26.79 -10.84
CA ILE A 56 0.35 -25.52 -11.44
C ILE A 56 0.78 -24.35 -10.56
N SER A 57 0.56 -24.43 -9.25
CA SER A 57 0.95 -23.38 -8.31
C SER A 57 2.45 -23.09 -8.40
N VAL A 58 3.31 -24.11 -8.54
CA VAL A 58 4.76 -23.91 -8.77
C VAL A 58 5.02 -23.16 -10.08
N THR A 59 4.37 -23.55 -11.18
CA THR A 59 4.58 -22.87 -12.48
C THR A 59 4.17 -21.40 -12.48
N GLU A 60 3.23 -21.01 -11.63
CA GLU A 60 2.73 -19.63 -11.53
C GLU A 60 3.68 -18.68 -10.79
N HIS A 61 4.50 -19.19 -9.87
CA HIS A 61 5.40 -18.39 -9.04
C HIS A 61 6.85 -18.36 -9.55
N ASP A 62 7.14 -19.03 -10.67
CA ASP A 62 8.50 -19.14 -11.25
C ASP A 62 8.46 -18.85 -12.76
N GLN A 63 8.29 -17.58 -13.12
CA GLN A 63 8.30 -17.13 -14.52
C GLN A 63 9.68 -17.31 -15.20
N GLU A 64 10.77 -17.35 -14.42
CA GLU A 64 12.12 -17.55 -14.96
C GLU A 64 12.29 -18.96 -15.55
N THR A 65 11.73 -19.97 -14.90
CA THR A 65 11.73 -21.35 -15.40
C THR A 65 10.55 -21.63 -16.33
N PHE A 66 9.37 -21.10 -16.01
CA PHE A 66 8.12 -21.33 -16.74
C PHE A 66 7.64 -20.02 -17.38
N SER A 67 8.22 -19.69 -18.53
CA SER A 67 7.94 -18.45 -19.25
C SER A 67 6.53 -18.44 -19.83
N ALA A 68 5.87 -17.28 -19.79
CA ALA A 68 4.64 -17.03 -20.52
C ALA A 68 4.88 -16.78 -22.03
N ASN A 69 6.12 -16.48 -22.42
CA ASN A 69 6.51 -16.15 -23.78
C ASN A 69 6.89 -17.39 -24.60
N GLU A 70 5.87 -18.14 -25.03
CA GLU A 70 6.06 -19.36 -25.81
C GLU A 70 6.43 -19.10 -27.29
N GLU A 71 7.46 -19.79 -27.78
CA GLU A 71 7.83 -19.82 -29.20
C GLU A 71 6.73 -20.46 -30.07
N GLY A 72 6.32 -19.76 -31.14
CA GLY A 72 5.25 -20.23 -32.03
C GLY A 72 3.87 -20.24 -31.37
N SER A 73 3.65 -19.38 -30.38
CA SER A 73 2.36 -19.23 -29.69
C SER A 73 1.22 -18.88 -30.65
N LEU A 74 0.15 -19.68 -30.62
CA LEU A 74 -1.08 -19.41 -31.37
C LEU A 74 -1.74 -18.10 -30.93
N GLN A 75 -1.62 -17.76 -29.64
CA GLN A 75 -2.16 -16.50 -29.13
C GLN A 75 -1.39 -15.29 -29.66
N ILE A 76 -0.05 -15.36 -29.77
CA ILE A 76 0.73 -14.28 -30.36
C ILE A 76 0.33 -14.09 -31.83
N ARG A 77 0.07 -15.18 -32.57
CA ARG A 77 -0.44 -15.12 -33.95
C ARG A 77 -1.85 -14.50 -34.01
N ALA A 78 -2.75 -14.94 -33.14
CA ALA A 78 -4.15 -14.54 -33.16
C ALA A 78 -4.41 -13.11 -32.65
N MET A 79 -3.63 -12.61 -31.70
CA MET A 79 -3.91 -11.36 -30.99
C MET A 79 -2.73 -10.37 -30.98
N GLY A 80 -1.55 -10.78 -31.45
CA GLY A 80 -0.31 -10.01 -31.27
C GLY A 80 0.37 -10.30 -29.93
N HIS A 81 1.57 -9.75 -29.74
CA HIS A 81 2.42 -10.01 -28.57
C HIS A 81 2.06 -9.13 -27.36
N SER A 82 0.96 -9.48 -26.70
CA SER A 82 0.41 -8.79 -25.53
C SER A 82 1.17 -9.10 -24.23
N MET A 83 0.86 -8.34 -23.16
CA MET A 83 1.46 -8.52 -21.83
C MET A 83 1.24 -9.92 -21.26
N LEU A 84 0.18 -10.64 -21.67
CA LEU A 84 -0.13 -12.00 -21.21
C LEU A 84 0.83 -13.06 -21.77
N ARG A 85 1.65 -12.71 -22.77
CA ARG A 85 2.68 -13.57 -23.39
C ARG A 85 4.06 -12.95 -23.30
N ARG A 86 4.31 -12.13 -22.28
CA ARG A 86 5.62 -11.57 -21.92
C ARG A 86 5.93 -11.92 -20.48
N ASP A 87 7.21 -12.02 -20.16
CA ASP A 87 7.68 -12.08 -18.77
C ASP A 87 8.12 -10.68 -18.32
N ASP A 88 8.41 -10.52 -17.03
CA ASP A 88 8.98 -9.29 -16.51
C ASP A 88 10.41 -9.07 -17.03
N PRO A 89 10.85 -7.80 -17.23
CA PRO A 89 10.20 -6.56 -16.81
C PRO A 89 9.18 -5.96 -17.79
N GLU A 90 9.06 -6.51 -19.01
CA GLU A 90 8.19 -5.93 -20.04
C GLU A 90 6.71 -6.07 -19.68
N HIS A 91 6.33 -7.23 -19.16
CA HIS A 91 4.97 -7.49 -18.68
C HIS A 91 4.55 -6.47 -17.61
N TYR A 92 5.36 -6.27 -16.56
CA TYR A 92 5.03 -5.33 -15.48
C TYR A 92 4.73 -3.91 -15.97
N ALA A 93 5.54 -3.39 -16.89
CA ALA A 93 5.36 -2.04 -17.43
C ALA A 93 4.01 -1.88 -18.16
N GLU A 94 3.63 -2.86 -18.98
CA GLU A 94 2.36 -2.86 -19.71
C GLU A 94 1.17 -3.07 -18.77
N ARG A 95 1.30 -4.00 -17.81
CA ARG A 95 0.29 -4.29 -16.79
C ARG A 95 -0.03 -3.05 -15.95
N ARG A 96 0.99 -2.32 -15.49
CA ARG A 96 0.83 -1.10 -14.69
C ARG A 96 0.02 -0.03 -15.41
N ALA A 97 0.12 0.06 -16.74
CA ALA A 97 -0.66 1.00 -17.54
C ALA A 97 -2.13 0.60 -17.68
N TRP A 98 -2.43 -0.70 -17.69
CA TRP A 98 -3.80 -1.24 -17.80
C TRP A 98 -4.57 -1.26 -16.47
N GLN A 99 -3.85 -1.32 -15.34
CA GLN A 99 -4.44 -1.56 -14.01
C GLN A 99 -5.41 -0.49 -13.48
N PRO A 100 -5.20 0.84 -13.67
CA PRO A 100 -5.95 1.87 -12.92
C PRO A 100 -7.47 1.77 -13.01
N ILE A 101 -8.01 1.50 -14.22
CA ILE A 101 -9.46 1.42 -14.47
C ILE A 101 -10.08 0.09 -14.00
N LEU A 102 -9.26 -0.88 -13.58
CA LEU A 102 -9.69 -2.21 -13.15
C LEU A 102 -9.52 -2.44 -11.63
N LYS A 103 -8.97 -1.44 -10.91
CA LYS A 103 -8.87 -1.48 -9.45
C LYS A 103 -10.27 -1.52 -8.79
N PRO A 104 -10.44 -2.21 -7.66
CA PRO A 104 -11.76 -2.42 -7.05
C PRO A 104 -12.49 -1.10 -6.74
N GLY A 105 -11.82 -0.10 -6.17
CA GLY A 105 -12.40 1.22 -5.92
C GLY A 105 -12.84 1.95 -7.19
N TYR A 106 -12.15 1.75 -8.33
CA TYR A 106 -12.57 2.31 -9.62
C TYR A 106 -13.80 1.58 -10.17
N VAL A 107 -13.79 0.25 -10.12
CA VAL A 107 -14.93 -0.59 -10.53
C VAL A 107 -16.20 -0.19 -9.77
N LYS A 108 -16.11 -0.05 -8.44
CA LYS A 108 -17.24 0.33 -7.59
C LYS A 108 -17.77 1.74 -7.90
N ARG A 109 -16.87 2.72 -8.06
CA ARG A 109 -17.24 4.12 -8.28
C ARG A 109 -17.78 4.40 -9.68
N VAL A 110 -17.20 3.76 -10.69
CA VAL A 110 -17.45 4.12 -12.10
C VAL A 110 -18.26 3.05 -12.80
N TRP A 111 -17.83 1.78 -12.73
CA TRP A 111 -18.41 0.74 -13.57
C TRP A 111 -19.69 0.13 -13.02
N LEU A 112 -19.86 0.10 -11.69
CA LEU A 112 -21.03 -0.55 -11.08
C LEU A 112 -22.37 0.05 -11.52
N SER A 113 -22.45 1.38 -11.66
CA SER A 113 -23.65 2.04 -12.18
C SER A 113 -23.92 1.67 -13.64
N MET A 114 -22.88 1.66 -14.47
CA MET A 114 -22.95 1.26 -15.88
C MET A 114 -23.35 -0.22 -16.02
N TYR A 115 -22.83 -1.11 -15.17
CA TYR A 115 -23.22 -2.51 -15.15
C TYR A 115 -24.72 -2.68 -14.87
N ARG A 116 -25.27 -1.97 -13.89
CA ARG A 116 -26.70 -2.00 -13.58
C ARG A 116 -27.55 -1.49 -14.73
N GLU A 117 -27.18 -0.36 -15.33
CA GLU A 117 -27.86 0.19 -16.51
C GLU A 117 -27.96 -0.85 -17.64
N VAL A 118 -26.83 -1.44 -18.03
CA VAL A 118 -26.79 -2.43 -19.10
C VAL A 118 -27.57 -3.70 -18.73
N ALA A 119 -27.46 -4.17 -17.48
CA ALA A 119 -28.17 -5.36 -17.02
C ALA A 119 -29.70 -5.15 -17.01
N GLU A 120 -30.18 -3.97 -16.61
CA GLU A 120 -31.60 -3.64 -16.59
C GLU A 120 -32.20 -3.56 -18.00
N ASP A 121 -31.50 -2.91 -18.93
CA ASP A 121 -31.90 -2.84 -20.33
C ASP A 121 -31.99 -4.25 -20.96
N LEU A 122 -30.96 -5.07 -20.75
CA LEU A 122 -30.95 -6.44 -21.29
C LEU A 122 -31.94 -7.38 -20.58
N LEU A 123 -32.25 -7.14 -19.31
CA LEU A 123 -33.31 -7.85 -18.62
C LEU A 123 -34.67 -7.52 -19.26
N ALA A 124 -34.92 -6.26 -19.61
CA ALA A 124 -36.15 -5.87 -20.28
C ALA A 124 -36.29 -6.56 -21.65
N ASP A 125 -35.19 -6.66 -22.42
CA ASP A 125 -35.15 -7.39 -23.68
C ASP A 125 -35.39 -8.90 -23.50
N LEU A 126 -34.80 -9.51 -22.48
CA LEU A 126 -35.03 -10.91 -22.12
C LEU A 126 -36.50 -11.16 -21.75
N ILE A 127 -37.10 -10.27 -20.95
CA ILE A 127 -38.52 -10.33 -20.57
C ILE A 127 -39.42 -10.20 -21.81
N ALA A 128 -39.08 -9.30 -22.73
CA ALA A 128 -39.83 -9.08 -23.97
C ALA A 128 -39.81 -10.31 -24.90
N LYS A 129 -38.69 -11.06 -24.93
CA LYS A 129 -38.60 -12.35 -25.64
C LYS A 129 -39.48 -13.42 -25.00
N GLY A 130 -39.62 -13.39 -23.68
CA GLY A 130 -40.49 -14.27 -22.92
C GLY A 130 -39.87 -15.63 -22.56
N PRO A 131 -40.61 -16.47 -21.80
CA PRO A 131 -40.15 -17.80 -21.41
C PRO A 131 -39.76 -18.66 -22.62
N GLY A 132 -38.63 -19.35 -22.52
CA GLY A 132 -38.00 -20.11 -23.61
C GLY A 132 -36.80 -19.41 -24.27
N ALA A 133 -36.53 -18.15 -23.89
CA ALA A 133 -35.32 -17.42 -24.27
C ALA A 133 -34.04 -18.10 -23.75
N ASP A 134 -32.92 -17.94 -24.45
CA ASP A 134 -31.61 -18.47 -24.06
C ASP A 134 -30.86 -17.45 -23.20
N LEU A 135 -30.75 -17.71 -21.90
CA LEU A 135 -30.11 -16.79 -20.95
C LEU A 135 -28.66 -16.46 -21.34
N LEU A 136 -27.96 -17.38 -22.02
CA LEU A 136 -26.59 -17.15 -22.43
C LEU A 136 -26.51 -16.09 -23.54
N TRP A 137 -27.26 -16.27 -24.62
CA TRP A 137 -27.15 -15.44 -25.82
C TRP A 137 -28.09 -14.23 -25.81
N ASP A 138 -29.18 -14.31 -25.05
CA ASP A 138 -30.16 -13.24 -24.96
C ASP A 138 -29.90 -12.28 -23.79
N PHE A 139 -28.98 -12.62 -22.86
CA PHE A 139 -28.61 -11.77 -21.73
C PHE A 139 -27.11 -11.79 -21.43
N ALA A 140 -26.51 -12.94 -21.11
CA ALA A 140 -25.15 -13.00 -20.56
C ALA A 140 -24.07 -12.51 -21.54
N ALA A 141 -24.13 -12.93 -22.81
CA ALA A 141 -23.15 -12.54 -23.84
C ALA A 141 -23.31 -11.07 -24.23
N PRO A 142 -24.53 -10.55 -24.51
CA PRO A 142 -24.74 -9.11 -24.72
C PRO A 142 -24.30 -8.26 -23.53
N TYR A 143 -24.55 -8.73 -22.30
CA TYR A 143 -24.18 -8.03 -21.08
C TYR A 143 -22.66 -7.88 -20.97
N ALA A 144 -21.93 -9.00 -21.02
CA ALA A 144 -20.47 -8.99 -20.99
C ALA A 144 -19.85 -8.17 -22.14
N ALA A 145 -20.45 -8.22 -23.33
CA ALA A 145 -19.97 -7.49 -24.50
C ALA A 145 -20.14 -5.97 -24.35
N GLU A 146 -21.33 -5.51 -23.95
CA GLU A 146 -21.63 -4.09 -23.83
C GLU A 146 -20.89 -3.44 -22.66
N THR A 147 -20.78 -4.13 -21.52
CA THR A 147 -20.00 -3.64 -20.38
C THR A 147 -18.52 -3.51 -20.75
N LEU A 148 -17.94 -4.51 -21.41
CA LEU A 148 -16.55 -4.47 -21.88
C LEU A 148 -16.32 -3.36 -22.91
N ARG A 149 -17.24 -3.20 -23.87
CA ARG A 149 -17.16 -2.15 -24.90
C ARG A 149 -17.05 -0.76 -24.29
N ARG A 150 -17.89 -0.45 -23.30
CA ARG A 150 -17.89 0.83 -22.57
C ARG A 150 -16.62 0.99 -21.73
N MET A 151 -16.17 -0.06 -21.03
CA MET A 151 -14.92 -0.02 -20.26
C MET A 151 -13.69 0.23 -21.13
N LEU A 152 -13.65 -0.37 -22.33
CA LEU A 152 -12.57 -0.13 -23.30
C LEU A 152 -12.66 1.26 -23.94
N GLY A 153 -13.86 1.80 -24.12
CA GLY A 153 -14.09 3.05 -24.84
C GLY A 153 -14.16 2.86 -26.35
N LEU A 154 -14.58 1.68 -26.82
CA LEU A 154 -14.73 1.34 -28.24
C LEU A 154 -16.12 1.73 -28.77
N TYR A 155 -16.37 3.04 -28.86
CA TYR A 155 -17.71 3.56 -29.17
C TYR A 155 -18.14 3.46 -30.63
N ASN A 156 -17.22 3.14 -31.53
CA ASN A 156 -17.49 2.88 -32.96
C ASN A 156 -17.81 1.41 -33.27
N ALA A 157 -17.82 0.54 -32.26
CA ALA A 157 -18.28 -0.84 -32.36
C ALA A 157 -19.61 -1.00 -31.62
N ASP A 158 -20.34 -2.08 -31.90
CA ASP A 158 -21.47 -2.52 -31.10
C ASP A 158 -21.16 -3.82 -30.32
N GLN A 159 -22.12 -4.25 -29.49
CA GLN A 159 -21.96 -5.45 -28.68
C GLN A 159 -21.84 -6.74 -29.54
N ALA A 160 -22.43 -6.79 -30.74
CA ALA A 160 -22.34 -7.94 -31.62
C ALA A 160 -20.96 -8.04 -32.30
N ASP A 161 -20.34 -6.89 -32.61
CA ASP A 161 -18.94 -6.84 -33.02
C ASP A 161 -18.01 -7.39 -31.94
N LEU A 162 -18.16 -6.94 -30.68
CA LEU A 162 -17.35 -7.42 -29.56
C LEU A 162 -17.48 -8.94 -29.35
N GLN A 163 -18.70 -9.48 -29.41
CA GLN A 163 -18.93 -10.93 -29.31
C GLN A 163 -18.23 -11.70 -30.44
N ARG A 164 -18.37 -11.25 -31.70
CA ARG A 164 -17.72 -11.87 -32.85
C ARG A 164 -16.21 -11.83 -32.72
N TRP A 165 -15.65 -10.66 -32.41
CA TRP A 165 -14.21 -10.48 -32.25
C TRP A 165 -13.67 -11.36 -31.15
N SER A 166 -14.29 -11.39 -29.97
CA SER A 166 -13.86 -12.24 -28.87
C SER A 166 -13.87 -13.72 -29.27
N GLN A 167 -14.97 -14.22 -29.82
CA GLN A 167 -15.10 -15.63 -30.19
C GLN A 167 -14.08 -16.05 -31.25
N THR A 168 -13.97 -15.30 -32.35
CA THR A 168 -13.04 -15.64 -33.46
C THR A 168 -11.57 -15.51 -33.05
N LEU A 169 -11.22 -14.53 -32.22
CA LEU A 169 -9.87 -14.42 -31.67
C LEU A 169 -9.56 -15.59 -30.73
N ILE A 170 -10.50 -15.99 -29.86
CA ILE A 170 -10.34 -17.16 -28.98
C ILE A 170 -10.23 -18.45 -29.80
N ASP A 171 -11.10 -18.68 -30.78
CA ASP A 171 -11.06 -19.87 -31.63
C ASP A 171 -9.70 -19.98 -32.33
N ALA A 172 -9.16 -18.85 -32.81
CA ALA A 172 -7.81 -18.77 -33.35
C ALA A 172 -6.71 -19.09 -32.31
N THR A 173 -6.83 -18.65 -31.05
CA THR A 173 -5.88 -19.05 -29.99
C THR A 173 -5.91 -20.54 -29.69
N GLY A 174 -7.08 -21.17 -29.86
CA GLY A 174 -7.33 -22.59 -29.64
C GLY A 174 -7.22 -23.47 -30.90
N ASN A 175 -6.77 -22.91 -32.03
CA ASN A 175 -6.74 -23.59 -33.33
C ASN A 175 -5.59 -24.63 -33.45
N TYR A 176 -5.53 -25.58 -32.52
CA TYR A 176 -4.53 -26.64 -32.48
C TYR A 176 -4.62 -27.61 -33.67
N ALA A 177 -5.76 -27.61 -34.39
CA ALA A 177 -5.96 -28.39 -35.61
C ALA A 177 -5.47 -27.67 -36.89
N ASP A 178 -5.01 -26.42 -36.77
CA ASP A 178 -4.55 -25.56 -37.87
C ASP A 178 -5.57 -25.41 -39.02
N ASP A 179 -6.84 -25.21 -38.66
CA ASP A 179 -7.92 -24.98 -39.62
C ASP A 179 -7.76 -23.60 -40.30
N PRO A 180 -7.67 -23.53 -41.64
CA PRO A 180 -7.46 -22.27 -42.35
C PRO A 180 -8.66 -21.31 -42.26
N ASP A 181 -9.88 -21.81 -42.13
CA ASP A 181 -11.08 -20.97 -42.06
C ASP A 181 -11.15 -20.26 -40.69
N VAL A 182 -10.76 -20.93 -39.61
CA VAL A 182 -10.62 -20.33 -38.26
C VAL A 182 -9.56 -19.22 -38.28
N TRP A 183 -8.44 -19.41 -38.98
CA TRP A 183 -7.43 -18.36 -39.13
C TRP A 183 -7.95 -17.17 -39.91
N ALA A 184 -8.68 -17.40 -41.00
CA ALA A 184 -9.22 -16.32 -41.83
C ALA A 184 -10.20 -15.42 -41.05
N GLU A 185 -11.11 -16.01 -40.27
CA GLU A 185 -12.04 -15.26 -39.43
C GLU A 185 -11.32 -14.53 -38.27
N GLY A 186 -10.32 -15.17 -37.65
CA GLY A 186 -9.48 -14.53 -36.63
C GLY A 186 -8.68 -13.34 -37.17
N GLU A 187 -8.06 -13.46 -38.35
CA GLU A 187 -7.32 -12.39 -39.01
C GLU A 187 -8.22 -11.22 -39.43
N ARG A 188 -9.46 -11.51 -39.82
CA ARG A 188 -10.48 -10.50 -40.09
C ARG A 188 -10.79 -9.69 -38.82
N SER A 189 -11.12 -10.36 -37.71
CA SER A 189 -11.38 -9.69 -36.43
C SER A 189 -10.16 -8.93 -35.91
N PHE A 190 -8.95 -9.49 -36.07
CA PHE A 190 -7.70 -8.80 -35.74
C PHE A 190 -7.60 -7.44 -36.43
N THR A 191 -7.91 -7.40 -37.74
CA THR A 191 -7.83 -6.19 -38.56
C THR A 191 -8.95 -5.20 -38.24
N GLU A 192 -10.17 -5.69 -38.01
CA GLU A 192 -11.31 -4.87 -37.62
C GLU A 192 -11.07 -4.18 -36.26
N VAL A 193 -10.51 -4.90 -35.27
CA VAL A 193 -10.15 -4.32 -33.96
C VAL A 193 -9.08 -3.24 -34.09
N ASP A 194 -8.04 -3.46 -34.92
CA ASP A 194 -7.01 -2.43 -35.15
C ASP A 194 -7.60 -1.16 -35.75
N THR A 195 -8.49 -1.33 -36.74
CA THR A 195 -9.17 -0.20 -37.38
C THR A 195 -10.04 0.56 -36.38
N ALA A 196 -10.83 -0.16 -35.58
CA ALA A 196 -11.71 0.44 -34.60
C ALA A 196 -10.93 1.19 -33.50
N LEU A 197 -9.84 0.59 -33.01
CA LEU A 197 -8.96 1.18 -32.01
C LEU A 197 -8.28 2.45 -32.51
N ASP A 198 -7.75 2.45 -33.73
CA ASP A 198 -7.06 3.62 -34.30
C ASP A 198 -7.99 4.84 -34.36
N GLU A 199 -9.25 4.64 -34.79
CA GLU A 199 -10.28 5.68 -34.79
C GLU A 199 -10.63 6.16 -33.37
N MET A 200 -10.75 5.23 -32.41
CA MET A 200 -11.09 5.57 -31.03
C MET A 200 -9.98 6.26 -30.27
N LEU A 201 -8.70 5.94 -30.53
CA LEU A 201 -7.59 6.71 -30.00
C LEU A 201 -7.66 8.18 -30.44
N ALA A 202 -8.01 8.44 -31.70
CA ALA A 202 -8.20 9.79 -32.20
C ALA A 202 -9.40 10.51 -31.55
N TYR A 203 -10.53 9.79 -31.37
CA TYR A 203 -11.72 10.31 -30.70
C TYR A 203 -11.41 10.73 -29.25
N HIS A 204 -10.80 9.83 -28.48
CA HIS A 204 -10.48 10.03 -27.06
C HIS A 204 -9.48 11.15 -26.83
N LEU A 205 -8.66 11.55 -27.81
CA LEU A 205 -7.80 12.74 -27.68
C LEU A 205 -8.60 14.02 -27.41
N THR A 206 -9.86 14.08 -27.86
CA THR A 206 -10.73 15.25 -27.74
C THR A 206 -11.96 15.02 -26.86
N HIS A 207 -12.28 13.76 -26.54
CA HIS A 207 -13.43 13.36 -25.72
C HIS A 207 -12.95 12.44 -24.60
N ARG A 208 -12.39 13.03 -23.53
CA ARG A 208 -11.88 12.29 -22.37
C ARG A 208 -13.04 11.80 -21.49
N ASP A 209 -12.95 10.55 -21.06
CA ASP A 209 -13.85 9.89 -20.12
C ASP A 209 -13.09 8.91 -19.21
N ASP A 210 -13.84 8.04 -18.53
CA ASP A 210 -13.31 7.02 -17.60
C ASP A 210 -12.81 5.73 -18.29
N SER A 211 -12.87 5.64 -19.62
CA SER A 211 -12.48 4.41 -20.34
C SER A 211 -10.97 4.13 -20.31
N LEU A 212 -10.62 2.87 -20.56
CA LEU A 212 -9.22 2.44 -20.69
C LEU A 212 -8.44 3.28 -21.71
N LEU A 213 -9.02 3.52 -22.90
CA LEU A 213 -8.33 4.30 -23.94
C LEU A 213 -8.11 5.76 -23.52
N SER A 214 -9.07 6.37 -22.83
CA SER A 214 -8.91 7.71 -22.26
C SER A 214 -7.82 7.76 -21.18
N ALA A 215 -7.77 6.75 -20.30
CA ALA A 215 -6.77 6.64 -19.24
C ALA A 215 -5.35 6.50 -19.81
N LEU A 216 -5.15 5.59 -20.78
CA LEU A 216 -3.85 5.35 -21.43
C LEU A 216 -3.30 6.62 -22.09
N LEU A 217 -4.16 7.44 -22.70
CA LEU A 217 -3.77 8.68 -23.36
C LEU A 217 -3.45 9.82 -22.39
N SER A 218 -3.86 9.69 -21.12
CA SER A 218 -3.68 10.68 -20.04
C SER A 218 -2.47 10.37 -19.15
N MET A 219 -1.82 9.21 -19.34
CA MET A 219 -0.66 8.82 -18.55
C MET A 219 0.55 9.75 -18.80
N PRO A 220 1.22 10.27 -17.74
CA PRO A 220 2.44 11.04 -17.87
C PRO A 220 3.63 10.14 -18.20
N GLY A 221 4.54 10.61 -19.06
CA GLY A 221 5.76 9.89 -19.45
C GLY A 221 5.75 9.35 -20.88
N GLU A 222 6.60 8.36 -21.15
CA GLU A 222 6.71 7.74 -22.48
C GLU A 222 5.44 6.95 -22.82
N ARG A 223 4.81 7.25 -23.95
CA ARG A 223 3.56 6.63 -24.39
C ARG A 223 3.82 5.18 -24.82
N MET A 224 2.93 4.27 -24.43
CA MET A 224 3.00 2.87 -24.87
C MET A 224 2.96 2.80 -26.41
N PRO A 225 3.86 2.02 -27.05
CA PRO A 225 3.83 1.79 -28.49
C PRO A 225 2.46 1.27 -28.97
N ILE A 226 1.98 1.78 -30.12
CA ILE A 226 0.65 1.43 -30.66
C ILE A 226 0.46 -0.08 -30.85
N GLU A 227 1.48 -0.80 -31.28
CA GLU A 227 1.41 -2.26 -31.46
C GLU A 227 1.16 -3.00 -30.14
N LYS A 228 1.70 -2.48 -29.03
CA LYS A 228 1.44 -3.04 -27.69
C LYS A 228 0.02 -2.71 -27.24
N ILE A 229 -0.49 -1.51 -27.55
CA ILE A 229 -1.88 -1.15 -27.26
C ILE A 229 -2.83 -2.07 -28.04
N ARG A 230 -2.63 -2.23 -29.35
CA ARG A 230 -3.40 -3.12 -30.22
C ARG A 230 -3.43 -4.55 -29.70
N ALA A 231 -2.26 -5.12 -29.38
CA ALA A 231 -2.16 -6.48 -28.86
C ALA A 231 -2.87 -6.66 -27.51
N ASN A 232 -2.73 -5.69 -26.60
CA ASN A 232 -3.37 -5.75 -25.29
C ASN A 232 -4.89 -5.51 -25.36
N ILE A 233 -5.40 -4.69 -26.29
CA ILE A 233 -6.84 -4.53 -26.53
C ILE A 233 -7.45 -5.84 -27.05
N LYS A 234 -6.85 -6.48 -28.07
CA LYS A 234 -7.31 -7.79 -28.58
C LYS A 234 -7.31 -8.86 -27.48
N MET A 235 -6.26 -8.90 -26.67
CA MET A 235 -6.19 -9.79 -25.51
C MET A 235 -7.27 -9.48 -24.47
N THR A 236 -7.58 -8.19 -24.23
CA THR A 236 -8.65 -7.79 -23.29
C THR A 236 -10.04 -8.14 -23.83
N ILE A 237 -10.27 -8.01 -25.14
CA ILE A 237 -11.51 -8.45 -25.81
C ILE A 237 -11.68 -9.96 -25.73
N GLY A 238 -10.60 -10.71 -25.97
CA GLY A 238 -10.58 -12.16 -25.80
C GLY A 238 -10.90 -12.55 -24.36
N GLY A 239 -10.09 -12.08 -23.39
CA GLY A 239 -10.15 -12.51 -21.99
C GLY A 239 -11.18 -11.82 -21.09
N GLY A 240 -11.94 -10.85 -21.62
CA GLY A 240 -12.83 -9.99 -20.85
C GLY A 240 -14.32 -10.15 -21.17
N LEU A 241 -14.68 -11.03 -22.11
CA LEU A 241 -16.05 -11.19 -22.60
C LEU A 241 -16.58 -12.60 -22.40
N ASN A 242 -15.92 -13.59 -23.01
CA ASN A 242 -16.37 -14.98 -22.95
C ASN A 242 -16.34 -15.52 -21.53
N GLU A 243 -15.33 -15.15 -20.74
CA GLU A 243 -15.13 -15.59 -19.38
C GLU A 243 -16.25 -15.12 -18.43
N PRO A 244 -16.60 -13.82 -18.35
CA PRO A 244 -17.73 -13.38 -17.53
C PRO A 244 -19.08 -13.91 -18.03
N ARG A 245 -19.27 -14.02 -19.36
CA ARG A 245 -20.45 -14.69 -19.94
C ARG A 245 -20.60 -16.12 -19.41
N ASP A 246 -19.52 -16.89 -19.49
CA ASP A 246 -19.50 -18.31 -19.10
C ASP A 246 -19.70 -18.46 -17.59
N ALA A 247 -19.04 -17.64 -16.78
CA ALA A 247 -19.23 -17.63 -15.34
C ALA A 247 -20.69 -17.33 -14.95
N LEU A 248 -21.34 -16.34 -15.59
CA LEU A 248 -22.75 -16.04 -15.36
C LEU A 248 -23.67 -17.22 -15.75
N GLY A 249 -23.44 -17.82 -16.92
CA GLY A 249 -24.22 -18.97 -17.39
C GLY A 249 -24.05 -20.21 -16.50
N VAL A 250 -22.82 -20.53 -16.09
CA VAL A 250 -22.54 -21.66 -15.19
C VAL A 250 -23.15 -21.42 -13.81
N ALA A 251 -23.05 -20.20 -13.26
CA ALA A 251 -23.66 -19.86 -11.97
C ALA A 251 -25.18 -20.05 -12.01
N ALA A 252 -25.84 -19.53 -13.05
CA ALA A 252 -27.28 -19.71 -13.23
C ALA A 252 -27.65 -21.21 -13.34
N HIS A 253 -26.92 -21.97 -14.16
CA HIS A 253 -27.11 -23.42 -14.29
C HIS A 253 -26.90 -24.17 -12.96
N ALA A 254 -25.89 -23.80 -12.18
CA ALA A 254 -25.62 -24.39 -10.88
C ALA A 254 -26.80 -24.17 -9.92
N LEU A 255 -27.34 -22.96 -9.85
CA LEU A 255 -28.51 -22.65 -9.01
C LEU A 255 -29.81 -23.29 -9.50
N PHE A 256 -29.93 -23.61 -10.80
CA PHE A 256 -31.07 -24.40 -11.30
C PHE A 256 -30.97 -25.88 -10.90
N THR A 257 -29.76 -26.41 -10.79
CA THR A 257 -29.51 -27.83 -10.49
C THR A 257 -29.34 -28.12 -8.99
N HIS A 258 -29.18 -27.08 -8.16
CA HIS A 258 -29.01 -27.16 -6.71
C HIS A 258 -30.05 -26.25 -6.00
N PRO A 259 -31.34 -26.63 -6.02
CA PRO A 259 -32.43 -25.79 -5.52
C PRO A 259 -32.30 -25.44 -4.04
N GLU A 260 -31.65 -26.28 -3.23
CA GLU A 260 -31.37 -26.01 -1.82
C GLU A 260 -30.38 -24.86 -1.63
N GLN A 261 -29.32 -24.80 -2.45
CA GLN A 261 -28.34 -23.72 -2.41
C GLN A 261 -28.90 -22.44 -3.02
N ARG A 262 -29.73 -22.56 -4.07
CA ARG A 262 -30.51 -21.43 -4.59
C ARG A 262 -31.43 -20.84 -3.52
N ALA A 263 -32.14 -21.67 -2.77
CA ALA A 263 -33.00 -21.20 -1.70
C ALA A 263 -32.18 -20.45 -0.63
N ALA A 264 -31.00 -20.95 -0.29
CA ALA A 264 -30.08 -20.26 0.63
C ALA A 264 -29.69 -18.87 0.11
N VAL A 265 -29.23 -18.75 -1.14
CA VAL A 265 -28.80 -17.47 -1.74
C VAL A 265 -29.97 -16.49 -1.91
N LEU A 266 -31.17 -16.98 -2.21
CA LEU A 266 -32.36 -16.11 -2.28
C LEU A 266 -32.82 -15.63 -0.90
N SER A 267 -32.62 -16.43 0.15
CA SER A 267 -32.88 -16.00 1.53
C SER A 267 -31.79 -15.09 2.09
N ASP A 268 -30.60 -15.19 1.53
CA ASP A 268 -29.40 -14.46 1.94
C ASP A 268 -28.65 -13.96 0.70
N PRO A 269 -28.99 -12.75 0.23
CA PRO A 269 -28.30 -12.11 -0.89
C PRO A 269 -26.80 -11.90 -0.66
N GLY A 270 -26.31 -12.02 0.58
CA GLY A 270 -24.90 -12.01 0.87
C GLY A 270 -24.12 -13.15 0.20
N LEU A 271 -24.77 -14.26 -0.15
CA LEU A 271 -24.07 -15.42 -0.71
C LEU A 271 -23.69 -15.27 -2.19
N TRP A 272 -24.08 -14.20 -2.89
CA TRP A 272 -23.76 -14.03 -4.31
C TRP A 272 -22.25 -14.07 -4.65
N PRO A 273 -21.34 -13.44 -3.88
CA PRO A 273 -19.90 -13.60 -4.08
C PRO A 273 -19.45 -15.04 -3.89
N THR A 274 -19.99 -15.74 -2.90
CA THR A 274 -19.68 -17.17 -2.66
C THR A 274 -20.15 -18.04 -3.81
N VAL A 275 -21.33 -17.76 -4.39
CA VAL A 275 -21.81 -18.42 -5.62
C VAL A 275 -20.81 -18.21 -6.75
N PHE A 276 -20.33 -16.98 -6.94
CA PHE A 276 -19.37 -16.67 -7.99
C PHE A 276 -18.04 -17.41 -7.81
N GLU A 277 -17.43 -17.35 -6.62
CA GLU A 277 -16.17 -18.05 -6.32
C GLU A 277 -16.30 -19.57 -6.49
N GLU A 278 -17.41 -20.16 -6.00
CA GLU A 278 -17.65 -21.59 -6.16
C GLU A 278 -17.92 -21.95 -7.63
N THR A 279 -18.56 -21.08 -8.40
CA THR A 279 -18.81 -21.28 -9.84
C THR A 279 -17.51 -21.40 -10.60
N ILE A 280 -16.61 -20.42 -10.46
CA ILE A 280 -15.35 -20.40 -11.22
C ILE A 280 -14.31 -21.41 -10.69
N ARG A 281 -14.45 -21.87 -9.43
CA ARG A 281 -13.75 -23.07 -8.96
C ARG A 281 -14.32 -24.31 -9.65
N TRP A 282 -15.64 -24.51 -9.58
CA TRP A 282 -16.30 -25.72 -10.06
C TRP A 282 -16.14 -25.91 -11.57
N VAL A 283 -16.26 -24.84 -12.34
CA VAL A 283 -15.99 -24.79 -13.78
C VAL A 283 -15.26 -23.47 -14.08
N ALA A 284 -13.93 -23.55 -14.15
CA ALA A 284 -13.10 -22.39 -14.51
C ALA A 284 -13.36 -21.97 -15.96
N PRO A 285 -13.73 -20.69 -16.23
CA PRO A 285 -13.97 -20.23 -17.59
C PRO A 285 -12.75 -20.39 -18.49
N ILE A 286 -11.56 -20.05 -17.99
CA ILE A 286 -10.27 -20.40 -18.61
C ILE A 286 -9.79 -21.72 -17.99
N GLY A 287 -9.90 -22.80 -18.76
CA GLY A 287 -9.53 -24.13 -18.32
C GLY A 287 -8.08 -24.50 -18.59
N LEU A 288 -7.44 -23.91 -19.60
CA LEU A 288 -6.03 -24.14 -19.93
C LEU A 288 -5.35 -22.86 -20.45
N TYR A 289 -4.11 -22.62 -20.02
CA TYR A 289 -3.19 -21.68 -20.67
C TYR A 289 -1.78 -22.26 -20.83
N SER A 290 -0.94 -21.60 -21.63
CA SER A 290 0.39 -22.10 -21.99
C SER A 290 1.51 -21.51 -21.13
N ARG A 291 2.55 -22.33 -20.93
CA ARG A 291 3.89 -21.93 -20.49
C ARG A 291 4.94 -22.67 -21.31
N GLN A 292 6.15 -22.13 -21.39
CA GLN A 292 7.29 -22.81 -21.97
C GLN A 292 8.44 -22.89 -20.97
N VAL A 293 9.05 -24.07 -20.86
CA VAL A 293 10.19 -24.31 -19.98
C VAL A 293 11.44 -23.67 -20.59
N THR A 294 12.15 -22.82 -19.83
CA THR A 294 13.35 -22.11 -20.33
C THR A 294 14.64 -22.91 -20.16
N ARG A 295 14.68 -23.85 -19.22
CA ARG A 295 15.82 -24.69 -18.86
C ARG A 295 15.37 -26.05 -18.36
N ASP A 296 16.20 -27.08 -18.52
CA ASP A 296 15.91 -28.41 -17.98
C ASP A 296 15.52 -28.32 -16.50
N THR A 297 14.38 -28.91 -16.14
CA THR A 297 13.82 -28.83 -14.78
C THR A 297 13.08 -30.12 -14.42
N VAL A 298 12.60 -30.20 -13.18
CA VAL A 298 11.76 -31.30 -12.67
C VAL A 298 10.51 -30.71 -12.04
N LEU A 299 9.34 -31.12 -12.51
CA LEU A 299 8.05 -30.68 -11.99
C LEU A 299 7.24 -31.89 -11.52
N ALA A 300 6.79 -31.89 -10.26
CA ALA A 300 6.11 -33.03 -9.63
C ALA A 300 6.84 -34.38 -9.84
N GLY A 301 8.18 -34.36 -9.70
CA GLY A 301 9.03 -35.54 -9.91
C GLY A 301 9.25 -35.95 -11.37
N THR A 302 8.65 -35.24 -12.33
CA THR A 302 8.77 -35.52 -13.76
C THR A 302 9.80 -34.59 -14.42
N PRO A 303 10.83 -35.12 -15.10
CA PRO A 303 11.80 -34.29 -15.80
C PRO A 303 11.17 -33.64 -17.04
N LEU A 304 11.39 -32.33 -17.21
CA LEU A 304 10.95 -31.53 -18.34
C LEU A 304 12.18 -30.90 -19.03
N PRO A 305 12.39 -31.13 -20.33
CA PRO A 305 13.51 -30.53 -21.04
C PRO A 305 13.27 -29.03 -21.31
N ALA A 306 14.35 -28.27 -21.48
CA ALA A 306 14.29 -26.91 -22.00
C ALA A 306 13.52 -26.87 -23.34
N GLY A 307 12.67 -25.87 -23.50
CA GLY A 307 11.77 -25.70 -24.63
C GLY A 307 10.45 -26.48 -24.54
N ALA A 308 10.26 -27.33 -23.52
CA ALA A 308 9.02 -28.07 -23.33
C ALA A 308 7.80 -27.14 -23.22
N LYS A 309 6.77 -27.40 -24.04
CA LYS A 309 5.51 -26.67 -24.05
C LYS A 309 4.52 -27.29 -23.08
N LEU A 310 4.04 -26.48 -22.14
CA LEU A 310 3.13 -26.90 -21.09
C LEU A 310 1.71 -26.43 -21.38
N GLY A 311 0.74 -27.24 -20.97
CA GLY A 311 -0.67 -26.88 -20.87
C GLY A 311 -1.07 -26.88 -19.40
N ILE A 312 -1.23 -25.70 -18.82
CA ILE A 312 -1.56 -25.49 -17.42
C ILE A 312 -3.07 -25.64 -17.24
N CYS A 313 -3.52 -26.80 -16.78
CA CYS A 313 -4.93 -27.18 -16.76
C CYS A 313 -5.64 -26.72 -15.47
N VAL A 314 -5.96 -25.43 -15.37
CA VAL A 314 -6.67 -24.86 -14.20
C VAL A 314 -8.01 -25.53 -13.93
N LEU A 315 -8.74 -25.93 -14.98
CA LEU A 315 -10.02 -26.65 -14.85
C LEU A 315 -9.84 -28.00 -14.13
N SER A 316 -8.68 -28.64 -14.30
CA SER A 316 -8.29 -29.83 -13.56
C SER A 316 -7.89 -29.49 -12.14
N ALA A 317 -6.99 -28.51 -11.97
CA ALA A 317 -6.46 -28.16 -10.67
C ALA A 317 -7.56 -27.73 -9.70
N ASN A 318 -8.59 -26.99 -10.14
CA ASN A 318 -9.70 -26.61 -9.26
C ASN A 318 -10.64 -27.76 -8.84
N ARG A 319 -10.38 -28.98 -9.34
CA ARG A 319 -11.06 -30.23 -8.97
C ARG A 319 -10.14 -31.21 -8.23
N ASP A 320 -8.98 -30.75 -7.76
CA ASP A 320 -8.00 -31.60 -7.08
C ASP A 320 -8.50 -32.05 -5.69
N ARG A 321 -8.63 -33.36 -5.49
CA ARG A 321 -9.13 -33.96 -4.23
C ARG A 321 -8.18 -33.79 -3.05
N THR A 322 -6.92 -33.45 -3.30
CA THR A 322 -5.95 -33.13 -2.24
C THR A 322 -6.21 -31.76 -1.62
N ILE A 323 -6.94 -30.89 -2.32
CA ILE A 323 -7.21 -29.51 -1.89
C ILE A 323 -8.66 -29.34 -1.40
N TRP A 324 -9.64 -29.87 -2.15
CA TRP A 324 -11.06 -29.79 -1.81
C TRP A 324 -11.67 -31.17 -1.60
N THR A 325 -12.53 -31.27 -0.59
CA THR A 325 -13.44 -32.41 -0.38
C THR A 325 -14.60 -32.34 -1.37
N ASP A 326 -14.99 -33.47 -1.96
CA ASP A 326 -16.02 -33.58 -3.00
C ASP A 326 -15.92 -32.44 -4.06
N PRO A 327 -14.75 -32.29 -4.72
CA PRO A 327 -14.49 -31.16 -5.60
C PRO A 327 -15.44 -31.10 -6.79
N GLU A 328 -15.99 -32.24 -7.20
CA GLU A 328 -16.91 -32.37 -8.34
C GLU A 328 -18.31 -31.81 -8.07
N LYS A 329 -18.69 -31.60 -6.82
CA LYS A 329 -19.97 -31.01 -6.45
C LYS A 329 -19.88 -29.49 -6.44
N PHE A 330 -20.96 -28.82 -6.83
CA PHE A 330 -21.14 -27.39 -6.55
C PHE A 330 -21.65 -27.25 -5.11
N ASN A 331 -20.93 -26.52 -4.27
CA ASN A 331 -21.26 -26.35 -2.86
C ASN A 331 -20.79 -24.99 -2.33
N ILE A 332 -21.72 -24.04 -2.17
CA ILE A 332 -21.44 -22.71 -1.60
C ILE A 332 -21.14 -22.73 -0.09
N HIS A 333 -21.39 -23.85 0.58
CA HIS A 333 -21.12 -24.02 2.01
C HIS A 333 -19.78 -24.70 2.29
N ARG A 334 -18.95 -24.95 1.26
CA ARG A 334 -17.63 -25.53 1.45
C ARG A 334 -16.67 -24.53 2.10
N GLU A 335 -15.63 -25.05 2.74
CA GLU A 335 -14.51 -24.24 3.23
C GLU A 335 -13.89 -23.42 2.08
N VAL A 336 -13.76 -22.11 2.29
CA VAL A 336 -13.20 -21.20 1.29
C VAL A 336 -11.68 -21.39 1.24
N LYS A 337 -11.20 -21.87 0.10
CA LYS A 337 -9.76 -22.01 -0.20
C LYS A 337 -9.46 -21.32 -1.52
N PRO A 338 -8.29 -20.70 -1.67
CA PRO A 338 -7.98 -19.95 -2.89
C PRO A 338 -7.85 -20.89 -4.10
N HIS A 339 -8.77 -20.79 -5.05
CA HIS A 339 -8.75 -21.49 -6.34
C HIS A 339 -7.75 -20.84 -7.32
N LEU A 340 -7.52 -21.46 -8.48
CA LEU A 340 -6.60 -20.99 -9.50
C LEU A 340 -7.28 -20.38 -10.74
N ALA A 341 -8.61 -20.18 -10.73
CA ALA A 341 -9.36 -19.64 -11.88
C ALA A 341 -8.84 -18.27 -12.38
N PHE A 342 -8.28 -17.44 -11.50
CA PHE A 342 -7.67 -16.15 -11.84
C PHE A 342 -6.13 -16.19 -11.94
N SER A 343 -5.50 -17.37 -11.87
CA SER A 343 -4.05 -17.52 -11.66
C SER A 343 -3.59 -16.96 -10.30
N LYS A 344 -2.31 -17.14 -9.96
CA LYS A 344 -1.67 -16.63 -8.72
C LYS A 344 -0.30 -15.98 -8.96
N GLY A 345 0.19 -15.98 -10.20
CA GLY A 345 1.48 -15.41 -10.56
C GLY A 345 1.42 -13.92 -10.87
N VAL A 346 2.48 -13.42 -11.50
CA VAL A 346 2.55 -12.03 -11.99
C VAL A 346 1.41 -11.71 -12.98
N HIS A 347 0.89 -12.72 -13.67
CA HIS A 347 -0.24 -12.62 -14.61
C HIS A 347 -1.62 -12.80 -13.96
N VAL A 348 -1.73 -12.75 -12.62
CA VAL A 348 -3.05 -12.81 -11.94
C VAL A 348 -4.04 -11.85 -12.59
N CYS A 349 -5.26 -12.32 -12.83
CA CYS A 349 -6.24 -11.61 -13.67
C CYS A 349 -6.46 -10.16 -13.22
N LEU A 350 -6.25 -9.18 -14.12
CA LEU A 350 -6.55 -7.77 -13.85
C LEU A 350 -8.05 -7.49 -13.73
N GLY A 351 -8.88 -8.20 -14.51
CA GLY A 351 -10.33 -8.03 -14.54
C GLY A 351 -11.09 -8.70 -13.41
N ASN A 352 -10.41 -9.28 -12.41
CA ASN A 352 -11.06 -10.10 -11.39
C ASN A 352 -12.14 -9.33 -10.59
N TRP A 353 -11.89 -8.06 -10.26
CA TRP A 353 -12.83 -7.20 -9.55
C TRP A 353 -14.02 -6.78 -10.42
N ALA A 354 -13.74 -6.48 -11.70
CA ALA A 354 -14.78 -6.16 -12.67
C ALA A 354 -15.72 -7.36 -12.88
N ALA A 355 -15.19 -8.58 -13.02
CA ALA A 355 -15.99 -9.78 -13.18
C ALA A 355 -16.88 -10.08 -11.95
N ARG A 356 -16.32 -9.94 -10.74
CA ARG A 356 -17.08 -10.08 -9.49
C ARG A 356 -18.24 -9.11 -9.40
N ALA A 357 -17.99 -7.82 -9.64
CA ALA A 357 -19.03 -6.80 -9.61
C ALA A 357 -20.10 -7.05 -10.70
N GLN A 358 -19.69 -7.35 -11.93
CA GLN A 358 -20.61 -7.61 -13.04
C GLN A 358 -21.56 -8.77 -12.75
N ILE A 359 -21.05 -9.86 -12.15
CA ILE A 359 -21.77 -11.12 -12.05
C ILE A 359 -22.43 -11.27 -10.69
N ALA A 360 -21.66 -11.18 -9.61
CA ALA A 360 -22.14 -11.43 -8.26
C ALA A 360 -22.95 -10.24 -7.71
N GLU A 361 -22.56 -9.00 -7.98
CA GLU A 361 -23.24 -7.83 -7.41
C GLU A 361 -24.39 -7.30 -8.26
N VAL A 362 -24.40 -7.61 -9.57
CA VAL A 362 -25.38 -7.07 -10.52
C VAL A 362 -26.21 -8.16 -11.19
N ALA A 363 -25.62 -8.92 -12.12
CA ALA A 363 -26.40 -9.75 -13.03
C ALA A 363 -27.15 -10.91 -12.34
N LEU A 364 -26.47 -11.66 -11.46
CA LEU A 364 -27.08 -12.80 -10.78
C LEU A 364 -28.22 -12.37 -9.82
N PRO A 365 -28.02 -11.39 -8.91
CA PRO A 365 -29.10 -10.87 -8.09
C PRO A 365 -30.28 -10.44 -8.95
N LEU A 366 -30.05 -9.55 -9.93
CA LEU A 366 -31.09 -8.98 -10.78
C LEU A 366 -31.96 -10.04 -11.46
N LEU A 367 -31.33 -11.04 -12.08
CA LEU A 367 -32.04 -12.12 -12.77
C LEU A 367 -32.91 -12.93 -11.82
N PHE A 368 -32.36 -13.36 -10.68
CA PHE A 368 -33.01 -14.33 -9.80
C PHE A 368 -34.10 -13.72 -8.90
N THR A 369 -34.07 -12.41 -8.67
CA THR A 369 -35.10 -11.67 -7.92
C THR A 369 -36.19 -11.11 -8.84
N SER A 370 -35.83 -10.64 -10.04
CA SER A 370 -36.78 -10.02 -10.97
C SER A 370 -37.61 -11.05 -11.74
N LEU A 371 -37.05 -12.24 -12.00
CA LEU A 371 -37.74 -13.33 -12.68
C LEU A 371 -38.20 -14.40 -11.68
N ARG A 372 -39.51 -14.39 -11.36
CA ARG A 372 -40.08 -15.32 -10.38
C ARG A 372 -40.03 -16.75 -10.90
N ASP A 373 -39.58 -17.68 -10.05
CA ASP A 373 -39.41 -19.09 -10.38
C ASP A 373 -38.52 -19.34 -11.61
N LEU A 374 -37.55 -18.45 -11.87
CA LEU A 374 -36.57 -18.60 -12.95
C LEU A 374 -35.92 -19.99 -12.90
N SER A 375 -35.96 -20.75 -13.99
CA SER A 375 -35.40 -22.11 -14.06
C SER A 375 -35.00 -22.45 -15.48
N ALA A 376 -34.22 -23.52 -15.66
CA ALA A 376 -33.97 -24.07 -16.99
C ALA A 376 -35.27 -24.58 -17.62
N ASP A 377 -35.48 -24.32 -18.91
CA ASP A 377 -36.63 -24.82 -19.65
C ASP A 377 -36.53 -26.35 -19.79
N PRO A 378 -37.48 -27.14 -19.25
CA PRO A 378 -37.41 -28.60 -19.34
C PRO A 378 -37.62 -29.16 -20.74
N THR A 379 -38.08 -28.33 -21.70
CA THR A 379 -38.34 -28.74 -23.08
C THR A 379 -37.14 -28.57 -24.00
N GLN A 380 -36.13 -27.81 -23.57
CA GLN A 380 -34.93 -27.51 -24.36
C GLN A 380 -33.66 -27.79 -23.52
N PRO A 381 -32.70 -28.58 -24.03
CA PRO A 381 -31.53 -28.96 -23.24
C PRO A 381 -30.57 -27.77 -23.02
N ALA A 382 -30.18 -27.56 -21.77
CA ALA A 382 -29.00 -26.78 -21.44
C ALA A 382 -27.75 -27.60 -21.78
N THR A 383 -26.79 -27.01 -22.50
CA THR A 383 -25.58 -27.72 -22.94
C THR A 383 -24.33 -26.97 -22.49
N MET A 384 -23.28 -27.70 -22.14
CA MET A 384 -21.98 -27.18 -21.70
C MET A 384 -20.89 -27.86 -22.51
N GLY A 385 -19.81 -27.14 -22.82
CA GLY A 385 -18.71 -27.69 -23.59
C GLY A 385 -17.42 -26.90 -23.46
N GLY A 386 -16.34 -27.46 -24.01
CA GLY A 386 -15.02 -26.86 -24.03
C GLY A 386 -14.13 -27.29 -22.86
N TRP A 387 -12.83 -27.06 -23.02
CA TRP A 387 -11.78 -27.48 -22.06
C TRP A 387 -10.62 -26.49 -21.94
N VAL A 388 -10.26 -25.79 -23.02
CA VAL A 388 -9.36 -24.62 -22.98
C VAL A 388 -10.11 -23.42 -22.43
N PHE A 389 -11.31 -23.19 -22.95
CA PHE A 389 -12.35 -22.37 -22.37
C PHE A 389 -13.57 -23.25 -22.14
N ARG A 390 -14.27 -23.12 -21.01
CA ARG A 390 -15.43 -23.97 -20.70
C ARG A 390 -16.56 -23.16 -20.08
N GLY A 391 -17.75 -23.33 -20.64
CA GLY A 391 -18.97 -22.68 -20.19
C GLY A 391 -20.22 -23.30 -20.80
N MET A 392 -21.37 -22.68 -20.53
CA MET A 392 -22.62 -23.04 -21.20
C MET A 392 -22.51 -22.71 -22.69
N LEU A 393 -23.06 -23.55 -23.55
CA LEU A 393 -23.24 -23.30 -24.98
C LEU A 393 -24.67 -22.85 -25.30
N THR A 394 -25.64 -23.38 -24.53
CA THR A 394 -27.05 -22.98 -24.54
C THR A 394 -27.60 -23.06 -23.11
N LEU A 395 -28.42 -22.09 -22.71
CA LEU A 395 -29.15 -22.13 -21.45
C LEU A 395 -30.58 -21.57 -21.60
N PRO A 396 -31.49 -22.32 -22.23
CA PRO A 396 -32.90 -21.94 -22.31
C PRO A 396 -33.54 -21.86 -20.93
N VAL A 397 -34.29 -20.78 -20.65
CA VAL A 397 -34.88 -20.51 -19.33
C VAL A 397 -36.37 -20.19 -19.39
N THR A 398 -37.08 -20.47 -18.29
CA THR A 398 -38.50 -20.16 -18.09
C THR A 398 -38.72 -19.51 -16.72
N TRP A 399 -39.78 -18.70 -16.59
CA TRP A 399 -40.20 -18.05 -15.34
C TRP A 399 -41.74 -17.89 -15.33
N THR A 400 -42.33 -17.68 -14.15
CA THR A 400 -43.80 -17.62 -13.98
C THR A 400 -44.37 -16.21 -14.07
N SER A 401 -43.61 -15.22 -13.61
CA SER A 401 -43.97 -13.79 -13.66
C SER A 401 -42.73 -12.92 -13.49
N THR A 402 -42.83 -11.64 -13.81
CA THR A 402 -41.76 -10.64 -13.61
C THR A 402 -42.12 -9.69 -12.47
N SER A 403 -41.12 -9.14 -11.78
CA SER A 403 -41.31 -7.95 -10.95
C SER A 403 -41.66 -6.74 -11.84
N GLY A 404 -42.40 -5.76 -11.29
CA GLY A 404 -42.78 -4.54 -12.02
C GLY A 404 -41.64 -3.52 -12.17
N THR A 405 -40.54 -3.72 -11.45
CA THR A 405 -39.32 -2.90 -11.45
C THR A 405 -38.11 -3.82 -11.24
N PRO A 406 -36.90 -3.46 -11.72
CA PRO A 406 -35.67 -4.15 -11.36
C PRO A 406 -35.56 -4.33 -9.85
N ASP A 407 -35.33 -5.55 -9.41
CA ASP A 407 -35.16 -5.90 -8.00
C ASP A 407 -33.77 -6.49 -7.83
N TYR A 408 -32.99 -6.03 -6.85
CA TYR A 408 -31.68 -6.60 -6.53
C TYR A 408 -31.71 -7.37 -5.20
N GLY A 409 -32.89 -7.54 -4.58
CA GLY A 409 -33.06 -8.26 -3.32
C GLY A 409 -32.58 -7.50 -2.08
N LEU A 410 -32.13 -6.25 -2.24
CA LEU A 410 -31.74 -5.37 -1.14
C LEU A 410 -33.00 -4.78 -0.50
N ARG A 411 -33.53 -5.44 0.54
CA ARG A 411 -34.53 -4.86 1.44
C ARG A 411 -33.95 -4.67 2.84
N ALA A 412 -33.44 -3.46 3.08
CA ALA A 412 -33.41 -2.83 4.39
C ALA A 412 -34.25 -1.54 4.28
N ASP A 413 -35.41 -1.56 4.93
CA ASP A 413 -36.44 -0.53 5.15
C ASP A 413 -36.49 0.74 4.27
N ASP A 414 -37.66 0.88 3.64
CA ASP A 414 -38.21 2.12 3.10
C ASP A 414 -38.24 3.23 4.17
N GLY A 415 -37.24 4.12 4.11
CA GLY A 415 -37.20 5.40 4.82
C GLY A 415 -37.33 6.60 3.88
N ALA A 416 -38.21 6.54 2.88
CA ALA A 416 -38.51 7.70 2.05
C ALA A 416 -39.35 8.74 2.83
N ALA A 417 -38.72 9.89 3.06
CA ALA A 417 -39.34 11.21 3.28
C ALA A 417 -40.26 11.38 4.52
N GLN A 418 -39.67 11.73 5.67
CA GLN A 418 -40.25 12.72 6.57
C GLN A 418 -39.24 13.26 7.61
N GLY A 419 -38.95 14.56 7.53
CA GLY A 419 -38.53 15.39 8.66
C GLY A 419 -37.06 15.31 9.08
N THR A 420 -36.26 16.25 8.60
CA THR A 420 -35.00 16.67 9.22
C THR A 420 -35.23 17.04 10.68
N ALA A 421 -34.83 16.16 11.61
CA ALA A 421 -34.61 16.50 13.00
C ALA A 421 -33.10 16.46 13.26
N THR A 422 -32.47 17.62 13.15
CA THR A 422 -31.15 17.90 13.68
C THR A 422 -31.08 17.47 15.14
N ALA A 423 -30.22 16.51 15.46
CA ALA A 423 -29.76 16.33 16.82
C ALA A 423 -29.13 17.66 17.27
N ALA A 424 -29.72 18.30 18.27
CA ALA A 424 -29.22 19.55 18.82
C ALA A 424 -27.84 19.28 19.43
N ALA A 425 -26.79 19.77 18.76
CA ALA A 425 -25.48 19.94 19.35
C ALA A 425 -25.62 20.81 20.61
N ASP A 426 -24.96 20.39 21.68
CA ASP A 426 -24.79 21.21 22.87
C ASP A 426 -24.12 22.53 22.45
N GLU A 427 -24.86 23.64 22.47
CA GLU A 427 -24.48 24.97 21.96
C GLU A 427 -23.34 25.67 22.76
N ARG A 428 -22.51 24.94 23.50
CA ARG A 428 -21.40 25.55 24.24
C ARG A 428 -20.14 25.59 23.36
N PRO A 429 -19.57 26.78 23.10
CA PRO A 429 -18.30 26.89 22.39
C PRO A 429 -17.19 26.22 23.21
N GLY A 430 -16.42 25.32 22.59
CA GLY A 430 -15.26 24.68 23.21
C GLY A 430 -14.04 25.62 23.27
N PRO A 431 -12.91 25.17 23.82
CA PRO A 431 -11.74 26.02 24.01
C PRO A 431 -11.05 26.40 22.70
N LYS A 432 -10.52 27.61 22.63
CA LYS A 432 -9.58 28.06 21.59
C LYS A 432 -8.14 27.85 22.07
N VAL A 433 -7.39 26.97 21.39
CA VAL A 433 -6.03 26.59 21.79
C VAL A 433 -4.98 27.14 20.82
N ALA A 434 -3.91 27.73 21.36
CA ALA A 434 -2.72 28.11 20.58
C ALA A 434 -1.66 27.01 20.67
N VAL A 435 -1.15 26.55 19.53
CA VAL A 435 -0.03 25.60 19.46
C VAL A 435 1.19 26.30 18.87
N ILE A 436 2.31 26.32 19.57
CA ILE A 436 3.53 27.05 19.18
C ILE A 436 4.56 26.07 18.64
N GLY A 437 4.67 26.01 17.32
CA GLY A 437 5.50 25.11 16.53
C GLY A 437 4.64 24.17 15.69
N ALA A 438 4.83 24.17 14.38
CA ALA A 438 4.12 23.31 13.43
C ALA A 438 4.92 22.04 13.07
N GLY A 439 5.80 21.57 13.96
CA GLY A 439 6.45 20.26 13.85
C GLY A 439 5.50 19.11 14.22
N PRO A 440 5.95 17.85 14.17
CA PRO A 440 5.11 16.69 14.47
C PRO A 440 4.36 16.79 15.79
N ALA A 441 5.03 17.10 16.90
CA ALA A 441 4.38 17.29 18.20
C ALA A 441 3.25 18.33 18.17
N GLY A 442 3.43 19.45 17.46
CA GLY A 442 2.43 20.51 17.37
C GLY A 442 1.25 20.11 16.50
N CYS A 443 1.50 19.57 15.31
CA CYS A 443 0.44 19.12 14.40
C CYS A 443 -0.36 17.95 14.98
N PHE A 444 0.29 16.96 15.61
CA PHE A 444 -0.43 15.88 16.30
C PHE A 444 -1.25 16.41 17.47
N THR A 445 -0.72 17.36 18.26
CA THR A 445 -1.50 17.96 19.36
C THR A 445 -2.72 18.69 18.84
N ALA A 446 -2.57 19.51 17.81
CA ALA A 446 -3.68 20.23 17.18
C ALA A 446 -4.77 19.26 16.67
N LYS A 447 -4.35 18.19 15.97
CA LYS A 447 -5.25 17.13 15.48
C LYS A 447 -6.00 16.43 16.62
N GLU A 448 -5.28 16.00 17.67
CA GLU A 448 -5.87 15.29 18.80
C GLU A 448 -6.81 16.18 19.62
N ILE A 449 -6.53 17.48 19.76
CA ILE A 449 -7.44 18.44 20.38
C ILE A 449 -8.75 18.53 19.59
N LEU A 450 -8.68 18.73 18.27
CA LEU A 450 -9.90 18.81 17.43
C LEU A 450 -10.73 17.52 17.45
N ARG A 451 -10.07 16.37 17.64
CA ARG A 451 -10.71 15.06 17.71
C ARG A 451 -11.33 14.77 19.08
N GLN A 452 -10.65 15.12 20.17
CA GLN A 452 -11.05 14.72 21.53
C GLN A 452 -11.79 15.80 22.33
N VAL A 453 -11.66 17.07 21.95
CA VAL A 453 -12.20 18.21 22.70
C VAL A 453 -13.33 18.85 21.89
N SER A 454 -14.58 18.54 22.26
CA SER A 454 -15.78 19.03 21.57
C SER A 454 -15.82 20.56 21.48
N GLY A 455 -16.20 21.08 20.31
CA GLY A 455 -16.32 22.52 20.05
C GLY A 455 -15.00 23.30 20.06
N SER A 456 -13.85 22.63 20.15
CA SER A 456 -12.55 23.29 20.17
C SER A 456 -12.13 23.83 18.79
N SER A 457 -11.22 24.79 18.80
CA SER A 457 -10.52 25.26 17.61
C SER A 457 -9.06 25.59 17.92
N VAL A 458 -8.19 25.50 16.93
CA VAL A 458 -6.73 25.55 17.12
C VAL A 458 -6.08 26.56 16.18
N ASP A 459 -5.15 27.37 16.70
CA ASP A 459 -4.24 28.18 15.90
C ASP A 459 -2.82 27.64 16.08
N VAL A 460 -2.18 27.21 14.99
CA VAL A 460 -0.84 26.65 15.00
C VAL A 460 0.14 27.68 14.46
N PHE A 461 0.96 28.24 15.35
CA PHE A 461 1.97 29.24 15.01
C PHE A 461 3.29 28.58 14.66
N ASP A 462 3.99 29.10 13.64
CA ASP A 462 5.38 28.71 13.38
C ASP A 462 6.24 29.92 13.01
N ARG A 463 7.50 29.91 13.45
CA ARG A 463 8.48 30.96 13.12
C ARG A 463 8.87 30.96 11.64
N LEU A 464 8.66 29.85 10.94
CA LEU A 464 8.91 29.71 9.51
C LEU A 464 7.63 29.96 8.71
N PRO A 465 7.73 30.50 7.47
CA PRO A 465 6.61 30.57 6.54
C PRO A 465 6.05 29.20 6.11
N VAL A 466 6.71 28.11 6.50
CA VAL A 466 6.38 26.74 6.11
C VAL A 466 6.19 25.87 7.35
N PRO A 467 5.23 24.93 7.36
CA PRO A 467 4.99 24.04 8.47
C PRO A 467 5.95 22.83 8.48
N TYR A 468 5.68 21.89 9.38
CA TYR A 468 6.23 20.53 9.51
C TYR A 468 7.58 20.40 10.23
N GLY A 469 8.25 21.51 10.57
CA GLY A 469 9.43 21.50 11.44
C GLY A 469 10.48 20.47 11.02
N LEU A 470 10.88 19.59 11.95
CA LEU A 470 11.86 18.53 11.68
C LEU A 470 11.37 17.42 10.74
N LEU A 471 10.07 17.27 10.50
CA LEU A 471 9.62 16.37 9.44
C LEU A 471 10.13 16.85 8.07
N ARG A 472 10.13 18.18 7.87
CA ARG A 472 10.62 18.82 6.65
C ARG A 472 12.13 19.03 6.64
N TYR A 473 12.71 19.42 7.78
CA TYR A 473 14.09 19.90 7.86
C TYR A 473 15.05 19.02 8.71
N GLY A 474 14.53 17.97 9.33
CA GLY A 474 15.30 17.05 10.19
C GLY A 474 15.40 15.65 9.60
N VAL A 475 14.26 15.05 9.22
CA VAL A 475 14.23 13.75 8.52
C VAL A 475 15.10 13.83 7.27
N ALA A 476 15.95 12.82 7.07
CA ALA A 476 16.90 12.80 5.98
C ALA A 476 16.21 12.93 4.61
N ALA A 477 16.91 13.52 3.64
CA ALA A 477 16.32 13.85 2.35
C ALA A 477 15.94 12.61 1.52
N ASP A 478 16.61 11.49 1.73
CA ASP A 478 16.30 10.20 1.11
C ASP A 478 15.14 9.45 1.79
N HIS A 479 14.67 9.91 2.97
CA HIS A 479 13.59 9.29 3.75
C HIS A 479 12.20 9.84 3.41
N GLN A 480 11.83 9.85 2.12
CA GLN A 480 10.53 10.39 1.68
C GLN A 480 9.33 9.62 2.27
N GLY A 481 9.48 8.31 2.50
CA GLY A 481 8.45 7.49 3.15
C GLY A 481 8.05 8.03 4.52
N THR A 482 9.01 8.42 5.37
CA THR A 482 8.72 9.03 6.68
C THR A 482 8.12 10.43 6.54
N LYS A 483 8.54 11.20 5.52
CA LYS A 483 8.01 12.55 5.27
C LYS A 483 6.53 12.54 4.85
N SER A 484 6.00 11.41 4.39
CA SER A 484 4.58 11.25 4.00
C SER A 484 3.58 11.56 5.13
N VAL A 485 4.00 11.55 6.39
CA VAL A 485 3.21 12.04 7.54
C VAL A 485 2.68 13.47 7.30
N SER A 486 3.35 14.28 6.47
CA SER A 486 2.89 15.63 6.13
C SER A 486 1.51 15.64 5.49
N THR A 487 1.10 14.58 4.77
CA THR A 487 -0.22 14.46 4.17
C THR A 487 -1.33 14.47 5.22
N GLN A 488 -1.07 13.94 6.43
CA GLN A 488 -2.03 14.01 7.53
C GLN A 488 -2.12 15.42 8.12
N PHE A 489 -1.00 16.14 8.14
CA PHE A 489 -0.95 17.51 8.60
C PHE A 489 -1.55 18.49 7.58
N ASP A 490 -1.48 18.18 6.28
CA ASP A 490 -2.21 18.93 5.25
C ASP A 490 -3.72 18.89 5.52
N ARG A 491 -4.26 17.73 5.91
CA ARG A 491 -5.69 17.56 6.27
C ARG A 491 -6.07 18.35 7.53
N LEU A 492 -5.18 18.42 8.52
CA LEU A 492 -5.39 19.27 9.71
C LEU A 492 -5.69 20.71 9.28
N PHE A 493 -4.88 21.28 8.38
CA PHE A 493 -5.04 22.67 7.96
C PHE A 493 -6.11 22.88 6.88
N ALA A 494 -6.74 21.81 6.40
CA ALA A 494 -7.97 21.88 5.62
C ALA A 494 -9.24 21.94 6.50
N ASP A 495 -9.16 21.58 7.79
CA ASP A 495 -10.25 21.73 8.75
C ASP A 495 -10.47 23.22 9.07
N PRO A 496 -11.67 23.79 8.92
CA PRO A 496 -11.95 25.19 9.20
C PRO A 496 -11.75 25.59 10.67
N ARG A 497 -11.65 24.62 11.60
CA ARG A 497 -11.35 24.84 13.02
C ARG A 497 -9.85 24.95 13.30
N ALA A 498 -8.99 24.64 12.32
CA ALA A 498 -7.55 24.80 12.41
C ALA A 498 -7.06 25.95 11.53
N ARG A 499 -6.11 26.74 12.04
CA ARG A 499 -5.44 27.77 11.24
C ARG A 499 -3.93 27.68 11.38
N PHE A 500 -3.23 27.56 10.25
CA PHE A 500 -1.78 27.73 10.21
C PHE A 500 -1.43 29.22 10.20
N ILE A 501 -0.52 29.63 11.09
CA ILE A 501 -0.02 31.00 11.21
C ILE A 501 1.51 30.95 11.18
N GLY A 502 2.06 30.79 9.98
CA GLY A 502 3.49 30.79 9.73
C GLY A 502 4.12 32.18 9.78
N ASN A 503 5.44 32.21 9.72
CA ASN A 503 6.26 33.42 9.78
C ASN A 503 5.99 34.30 11.03
N THR A 504 5.62 33.67 12.15
CA THR A 504 5.26 34.35 13.40
C THR A 504 5.99 33.68 14.56
N GLU A 505 6.91 34.39 15.21
CA GLU A 505 7.84 33.85 16.20
C GLU A 505 7.51 34.32 17.63
N LEU A 506 7.33 33.36 18.53
CA LEU A 506 7.20 33.60 19.97
C LEU A 506 8.48 34.26 20.52
N GLY A 507 8.31 35.35 21.26
CA GLY A 507 9.39 36.17 21.82
C GLY A 507 9.87 37.30 20.89
N ARG A 508 9.45 37.31 19.61
CA ARG A 508 9.72 38.40 18.67
C ARG A 508 8.43 39.11 18.25
N ASP A 509 7.50 38.36 17.66
CA ASP A 509 6.28 38.89 17.05
C ASP A 509 5.10 38.83 18.04
N LEU A 510 5.12 37.85 18.95
CA LEU A 510 4.13 37.65 20.00
C LEU A 510 4.82 37.31 21.33
N SER A 511 4.23 37.70 22.46
CA SER A 511 4.69 37.26 23.78
C SER A 511 3.83 36.13 24.34
N LEU A 512 4.41 35.28 25.20
CA LEU A 512 3.67 34.20 25.86
C LEU A 512 2.48 34.74 26.67
N ASP A 513 2.67 35.87 27.34
CA ASP A 513 1.58 36.56 28.05
C ASP A 513 0.44 37.01 27.14
N THR A 514 0.74 37.36 25.89
CA THR A 514 -0.28 37.74 24.91
C THR A 514 -1.08 36.51 24.49
N LEU A 515 -0.44 35.38 24.25
CA LEU A 515 -1.12 34.13 23.94
C LEU A 515 -2.01 33.69 25.12
N LYS A 516 -1.47 33.66 26.34
CA LYS A 516 -2.22 33.27 27.54
C LYS A 516 -3.46 34.14 27.83
N ARG A 517 -3.47 35.40 27.39
CA ARG A 517 -4.63 36.30 27.56
C ARG A 517 -5.71 36.10 26.49
N ASN A 518 -5.36 35.58 25.33
CA ASN A 518 -6.25 35.51 24.16
C ASN A 518 -6.62 34.08 23.75
N TYR A 519 -6.08 33.08 24.43
CA TYR A 519 -6.37 31.66 24.22
C TYR A 519 -6.71 31.00 25.54
N ASP A 520 -7.61 30.02 25.48
CA ASP A 520 -8.02 29.22 26.64
C ASP A 520 -6.90 28.28 27.09
N SER A 521 -6.07 27.84 26.15
CA SER A 521 -4.85 27.09 26.44
C SER A 521 -3.75 27.39 25.40
N VAL A 522 -2.49 27.27 25.83
CA VAL A 522 -1.29 27.41 25.01
C VAL A 522 -0.44 26.14 25.15
N VAL A 523 -0.07 25.55 24.02
CA VAL A 523 0.82 24.39 23.96
C VAL A 523 2.13 24.78 23.28
N LEU A 524 3.24 24.60 23.98
CA LEU A 524 4.59 24.84 23.49
C LEU A 524 5.15 23.56 22.83
N ALA A 525 5.23 23.56 21.51
CA ALA A 525 5.68 22.46 20.67
C ALA A 525 6.89 22.85 19.78
N SER A 526 7.73 23.77 20.26
CA SER A 526 8.80 24.41 19.48
C SER A 526 9.99 23.49 19.13
N GLY A 527 10.05 22.29 19.73
CA GLY A 527 11.17 21.36 19.56
C GLY A 527 12.49 21.90 20.11
N LEU A 528 13.61 21.38 19.61
CA LEU A 528 14.97 21.85 19.95
C LEU A 528 15.80 22.02 18.67
N ALA A 529 16.54 23.12 18.58
CA ALA A 529 17.38 23.44 17.42
C ALA A 529 18.89 23.43 17.72
N THR A 530 19.27 23.43 19.00
CA THR A 530 20.65 23.60 19.47
C THR A 530 21.29 22.24 19.74
N ASP A 531 22.41 21.96 19.07
CA ASP A 531 23.21 20.77 19.29
C ASP A 531 23.93 20.80 20.65
N ARG A 532 24.11 19.62 21.23
CA ARG A 532 24.90 19.44 22.44
C ARG A 532 26.38 19.71 22.14
N ALA A 533 26.96 20.67 22.85
CA ALA A 533 28.38 20.96 22.74
C ALA A 533 29.25 19.79 23.21
N LEU A 534 30.39 19.61 22.56
CA LEU A 534 31.44 18.68 22.96
C LEU A 534 32.40 19.38 23.91
N ASP A 535 32.44 18.92 25.16
CA ASP A 535 33.25 19.51 26.21
C ASP A 535 34.60 18.78 26.34
N ILE A 536 35.43 18.92 25.30
CA ILE A 536 36.81 18.42 25.29
C ILE A 536 37.76 19.47 24.66
N PRO A 537 39.07 19.44 24.95
CA PRO A 537 40.04 20.31 24.30
C PRO A 537 39.97 20.24 22.77
N GLY A 538 39.98 21.40 22.10
CA GLY A 538 39.98 21.51 20.63
C GLY A 538 38.59 21.46 19.97
N ALA A 539 37.50 21.40 20.74
CA ALA A 539 36.13 21.43 20.23
C ALA A 539 35.75 22.73 19.48
N ASP A 540 36.54 23.78 19.64
CA ASP A 540 36.39 25.11 19.02
C ASP A 540 37.29 25.33 17.80
N LEU A 541 38.07 24.32 17.38
CA LEU A 541 38.91 24.38 16.19
C LEU A 541 38.09 24.57 14.90
N ALA A 542 38.71 25.18 13.87
CA ALA A 542 38.11 25.23 12.54
C ALA A 542 37.90 23.81 11.98
N HIS A 543 36.82 23.62 11.23
CA HIS A 543 36.36 22.32 10.68
C HIS A 543 35.76 21.34 11.70
N VAL A 544 35.37 21.82 12.88
CA VAL A 544 34.42 21.14 13.76
C VAL A 544 33.01 21.62 13.43
N TYR A 545 32.15 20.70 13.00
CA TYR A 545 30.78 20.97 12.58
C TYR A 545 29.79 20.20 13.46
N ALA A 546 28.65 20.81 13.76
CA ALA A 546 27.55 20.12 14.42
C ALA A 546 26.60 19.47 13.39
N ALA A 547 26.04 18.32 13.75
CA ALA A 547 25.13 17.57 12.89
C ALA A 547 23.85 18.34 12.54
N GLY A 548 23.25 19.05 13.50
CA GLY A 548 22.02 19.81 13.30
C GLY A 548 22.08 20.81 12.13
N PRO A 549 23.02 21.76 12.12
CA PRO A 549 23.23 22.67 11.00
C PRO A 549 23.47 21.94 9.68
N LEU A 550 24.30 20.89 9.64
CA LEU A 550 24.55 20.12 8.43
C LEU A 550 23.28 19.47 7.87
N THR A 551 22.50 18.80 8.72
CA THR A 551 21.21 18.21 8.34
C THR A 551 20.24 19.27 7.81
N ARG A 552 20.16 20.42 8.49
CA ARG A 552 19.31 21.53 8.05
C ARG A 552 19.76 22.13 6.72
N MET A 553 21.07 22.25 6.48
CA MET A 553 21.63 22.70 5.20
C MET A 553 21.28 21.74 4.07
N LEU A 554 21.50 20.43 4.26
CA LEU A 554 21.16 19.40 3.28
C LEU A 554 19.66 19.36 2.96
N ASN A 555 18.83 19.68 3.95
CA ASN A 555 17.39 19.81 3.80
C ASN A 555 16.91 21.20 3.38
N GLY A 556 17.80 22.14 3.02
CA GLY A 556 17.45 23.45 2.49
C GLY A 556 16.79 24.42 3.48
N HIS A 557 17.12 24.33 4.77
CA HIS A 557 16.54 25.17 5.81
C HIS A 557 16.95 26.65 5.69
N PRO A 558 16.01 27.62 5.75
CA PRO A 558 16.28 29.01 5.37
C PRO A 558 17.19 29.79 6.32
N ASP A 559 17.34 29.37 7.58
CA ASP A 559 18.30 30.01 8.49
C ASP A 559 19.76 29.60 8.23
N GLU A 560 19.98 28.57 7.40
CA GLU A 560 21.33 28.13 7.00
C GLU A 560 21.75 28.72 5.64
N ALA A 561 20.97 29.66 5.11
CA ALA A 561 21.22 30.31 3.83
C ALA A 561 22.58 31.06 3.80
N PRO A 562 23.26 31.14 2.64
CA PRO A 562 24.49 31.91 2.50
C PRO A 562 24.25 33.40 2.81
N GLY A 563 24.71 33.86 3.98
CA GLY A 563 24.55 35.24 4.45
C GLY A 563 24.29 35.40 5.94
N HIS A 564 23.89 34.34 6.66
CA HIS A 564 23.63 34.41 8.10
C HIS A 564 24.79 33.94 9.00
N GLN A 565 25.69 33.06 8.54
CA GLN A 565 26.93 32.67 9.21
C GLN A 565 28.04 32.34 8.19
N SER A 566 29.30 32.51 8.61
CA SER A 566 30.56 32.33 7.87
C SER A 566 30.64 31.04 7.04
N SER A 567 31.14 31.15 5.80
CA SER A 567 31.59 30.10 4.85
C SER A 567 30.93 28.71 4.92
N ARG A 568 30.33 28.26 3.81
CA ARG A 568 29.78 26.90 3.65
C ARG A 568 30.75 25.83 4.22
N PRO A 569 30.24 24.83 4.97
CA PRO A 569 31.06 23.78 5.54
C PRO A 569 31.80 23.06 4.42
N ARG A 570 33.09 22.78 4.67
CA ARG A 570 33.94 21.99 3.79
C ARG A 570 34.47 20.84 4.63
N LEU A 571 33.99 19.65 4.32
CA LEU A 571 34.53 18.42 4.86
C LEU A 571 35.75 18.05 4.03
N GLY A 572 36.80 17.58 4.70
CA GLY A 572 37.97 17.04 4.00
C GLY A 572 37.81 15.57 3.65
N SER A 573 38.94 14.93 3.40
CA SER A 573 39.04 13.53 2.97
C SER A 573 38.89 12.51 4.11
N ARG A 574 39.07 12.94 5.38
CA ARG A 574 39.09 12.08 6.58
C ARG A 574 38.25 12.68 7.69
N ILE A 575 37.06 12.14 7.89
CA ILE A 575 36.06 12.74 8.78
C ILE A 575 35.90 11.90 10.04
N ALA A 576 36.02 12.52 11.22
CA ALA A 576 35.64 11.87 12.47
C ALA A 576 34.20 12.27 12.86
N VAL A 577 33.32 11.28 13.04
CA VAL A 577 31.93 11.49 13.45
C VAL A 577 31.79 11.07 14.92
N ILE A 578 31.46 12.01 15.80
CA ILE A 578 31.32 11.77 17.23
C ILE A 578 29.83 11.55 17.56
N GLY A 579 29.47 10.29 17.80
CA GLY A 579 28.09 9.86 18.03
C GLY A 579 27.70 8.66 17.17
N GLN A 580 26.87 7.79 17.71
CA GLN A 580 26.36 6.57 17.06
C GLN A 580 24.84 6.46 17.25
N GLY A 581 24.12 7.54 16.94
CA GLY A 581 22.66 7.57 16.88
C GLY A 581 22.19 7.79 15.43
N ASN A 582 20.88 7.73 15.21
CA ASN A 582 20.29 7.78 13.86
C ASN A 582 20.73 9.01 13.05
N VAL A 583 20.81 10.20 13.67
CA VAL A 583 21.29 11.42 12.97
C VAL A 583 22.72 11.27 12.46
N ALA A 584 23.59 10.58 13.20
CA ALA A 584 24.94 10.30 12.73
C ALA A 584 24.90 9.37 11.51
N VAL A 585 24.08 8.32 11.57
CA VAL A 585 23.90 7.35 10.49
C VAL A 585 23.32 8.00 9.23
N ASP A 586 22.35 8.89 9.36
CA ASP A 586 21.80 9.67 8.24
C ASP A 586 22.87 10.52 7.56
N ILE A 587 23.66 11.26 8.33
CA ILE A 587 24.77 12.06 7.79
C ILE A 587 25.78 11.16 7.07
N LEU A 588 26.16 10.04 7.68
CA LEU A 588 27.08 9.08 7.06
C LEU A 588 26.54 8.60 5.72
N ARG A 589 25.29 8.11 5.69
CA ARG A 589 24.64 7.59 4.48
C ARG A 589 24.59 8.65 3.38
N LEU A 590 24.15 9.86 3.70
CA LEU A 590 24.08 10.95 2.74
C LEU A 590 25.47 11.34 2.21
N LEU A 591 26.52 11.31 3.03
CA LEU A 591 27.88 11.64 2.59
C LEU A 591 28.51 10.57 1.68
N ILE A 592 28.18 9.29 1.87
CA ILE A 592 28.83 8.18 1.15
C ILE A 592 28.03 7.67 -0.04
N CYS A 593 26.72 7.94 -0.11
CA CYS A 593 25.87 7.48 -1.21
C CYS A 593 26.27 8.09 -2.57
N GLU A 594 25.98 7.36 -3.65
CA GLU A 594 26.14 7.88 -5.01
C GLU A 594 24.90 8.68 -5.44
N PRO A 595 25.03 9.67 -6.35
CA PRO A 595 23.95 10.60 -6.68
C PRO A 595 22.65 9.93 -7.17
N GLY A 596 22.75 8.76 -7.83
CA GLY A 596 21.59 8.00 -8.29
C GLY A 596 20.75 7.41 -7.16
N ALA A 597 21.35 7.12 -6.00
CA ALA A 597 20.61 6.62 -4.83
C ALA A 597 19.68 7.67 -4.20
N LEU A 598 19.82 8.94 -4.61
CA LEU A 598 18.99 10.06 -4.14
C LEU A 598 17.83 10.36 -5.10
N GLU A 599 17.59 9.54 -6.11
CA GLU A 599 16.44 9.70 -7.01
C GLU A 599 15.12 9.69 -6.20
N GLY A 600 14.23 10.64 -6.49
CA GLY A 600 13.00 10.87 -5.74
C GLY A 600 13.16 11.66 -4.43
N SER A 601 14.38 12.03 -4.03
CA SER A 601 14.62 12.83 -2.82
C SER A 601 14.36 14.35 -2.99
N ASP A 602 14.38 15.08 -1.87
CA ASP A 602 14.30 16.55 -1.77
C ASP A 602 15.61 17.21 -1.30
N ILE A 603 16.75 16.56 -1.55
CA ILE A 603 18.07 17.02 -1.10
C ILE A 603 18.52 18.28 -1.84
N ASP A 604 19.21 19.20 -1.15
CA ASP A 604 19.88 20.33 -1.80
C ASP A 604 21.20 19.89 -2.44
N ASP A 605 21.17 19.62 -3.75
CA ASP A 605 22.34 19.18 -4.52
C ASP A 605 23.50 20.19 -4.49
N LEU A 606 23.23 21.51 -4.35
CA LEU A 606 24.27 22.55 -4.27
C LEU A 606 25.04 22.53 -2.95
N VAL A 607 24.44 21.94 -1.91
CA VAL A 607 25.06 21.70 -0.61
C VAL A 607 25.67 20.31 -0.54
N HIS A 608 24.96 19.29 -1.04
CA HIS A 608 25.37 17.90 -0.97
C HIS A 608 26.63 17.59 -1.78
N ALA A 609 26.70 18.05 -3.03
CA ALA A 609 27.79 17.68 -3.93
C ALA A 609 29.19 18.07 -3.39
N PRO A 610 29.42 19.29 -2.87
CA PRO A 610 30.70 19.65 -2.25
C PRO A 610 31.01 18.91 -0.94
N LEU A 611 30.00 18.47 -0.18
CA LEU A 611 30.21 17.81 1.11
C LEU A 611 30.70 16.37 0.96
N ARG A 612 30.34 15.69 -0.14
CA ARG A 612 30.77 14.31 -0.41
C ARG A 612 32.09 14.22 -1.18
N GLU A 613 32.58 15.33 -1.72
CA GLU A 613 33.73 15.34 -2.62
C GLU A 613 35.03 14.98 -1.88
N GLY A 614 35.79 14.02 -2.42
CA GLY A 614 37.12 13.67 -1.89
C GLY A 614 37.13 12.86 -0.60
N ILE A 615 35.98 12.45 -0.06
CA ILE A 615 35.90 11.57 1.10
C ILE A 615 36.54 10.22 0.78
N THR A 616 37.48 9.81 1.63
CA THR A 616 38.17 8.51 1.55
C THR A 616 38.00 7.67 2.81
N ARG A 617 37.77 8.31 3.96
CA ARG A 617 37.67 7.63 5.25
C ARG A 617 36.74 8.37 6.19
N LEU A 618 35.91 7.64 6.93
CA LEU A 618 35.19 8.17 8.08
C LEU A 618 35.39 7.27 9.31
N ASP A 619 35.62 7.90 10.46
CA ASP A 619 35.76 7.23 11.76
C ASP A 619 34.56 7.60 12.66
N VAL A 620 33.66 6.64 12.90
CA VAL A 620 32.43 6.79 13.68
C VAL A 620 32.68 6.37 15.13
N ILE A 621 32.74 7.34 16.03
CA ILE A 621 33.21 7.17 17.41
C ILE A 621 32.04 7.18 18.37
N GLY A 622 31.86 6.08 19.11
CA GLY A 622 30.82 5.94 20.13
C GLY A 622 31.35 5.35 21.43
N ARG A 623 31.04 6.03 22.54
CA ARG A 623 31.42 5.60 23.90
C ARG A 623 30.71 4.35 24.40
N SER A 624 29.60 3.98 23.76
CA SER A 624 28.81 2.80 24.13
C SER A 624 29.41 1.53 23.52
N ALA A 625 29.24 0.40 24.18
CA ALA A 625 29.38 -0.90 23.53
C ALA A 625 28.35 -1.04 22.38
N ALA A 626 28.64 -1.88 21.38
CA ALA A 626 27.81 -2.05 20.19
C ALA A 626 26.32 -2.36 20.52
N THR A 627 26.06 -3.23 21.48
CA THR A 627 24.69 -3.58 21.93
C THR A 627 23.94 -2.40 22.57
N ALA A 628 24.67 -1.46 23.19
CA ALA A 628 24.13 -0.27 23.85
C ALA A 628 24.21 1.00 22.97
N ALA A 629 24.65 0.89 21.72
CA ALA A 629 24.65 2.00 20.78
C ALA A 629 23.21 2.45 20.47
N LYS A 630 23.03 3.70 20.05
CA LYS A 630 21.69 4.32 19.87
C LYS A 630 21.18 4.28 18.43
N PHE A 631 21.95 3.74 17.50
CA PHE A 631 21.47 3.54 16.14
C PHE A 631 20.38 2.48 16.11
N ASP A 632 19.48 2.63 15.15
CA ASP A 632 18.55 1.60 14.76
C ASP A 632 19.27 0.54 13.89
N PRO A 633 19.13 -0.77 14.19
CA PRO A 633 19.65 -1.84 13.34
C PRO A 633 19.27 -1.71 11.86
N VAL A 634 18.06 -1.25 11.55
CA VAL A 634 17.57 -1.11 10.18
C VAL A 634 18.46 -0.15 9.38
N MET A 635 18.80 1.00 9.97
CA MET A 635 19.65 1.99 9.31
C MET A 635 21.10 1.51 9.09
N ILE A 636 21.57 0.59 9.95
CA ILE A 636 22.88 -0.05 9.75
C ILE A 636 22.82 -1.02 8.56
N ARG A 637 21.73 -1.78 8.41
CA ARG A 637 21.53 -2.65 7.24
C ARG A 637 21.39 -1.87 5.93
N GLU A 638 20.79 -0.69 5.96
CA GLU A 638 20.79 0.23 4.81
C GLU A 638 22.21 0.58 4.39
N LEU A 639 23.09 0.90 5.36
CA LEU A 639 24.50 1.19 5.08
C LEU A 639 25.23 -0.02 4.47
N ALA A 640 24.92 -1.26 4.90
CA ALA A 640 25.50 -2.48 4.34
C ALA A 640 25.25 -2.62 2.82
N ARG A 641 24.13 -2.07 2.34
CA ARG A 641 23.73 -2.12 0.92
C ARG A 641 24.35 -1.02 0.08
N VAL A 642 25.09 -0.07 0.68
CA VAL A 642 25.71 1.03 -0.07
C VAL A 642 26.95 0.53 -0.83
N PRO A 643 26.96 0.62 -2.17
CA PRO A 643 28.07 0.10 -2.95
C PRO A 643 29.34 0.93 -2.75
N GLY A 644 30.51 0.27 -2.83
CA GLY A 644 31.80 0.95 -2.82
C GLY A 644 32.28 1.43 -1.44
N VAL A 645 31.69 0.92 -0.36
CA VAL A 645 32.09 1.20 1.02
C VAL A 645 32.68 -0.06 1.66
N THR A 646 33.79 0.08 2.38
CA THR A 646 34.38 -0.99 3.18
C THR A 646 34.24 -0.67 4.65
N HIS A 647 33.59 -1.55 5.40
CA HIS A 647 33.32 -1.35 6.83
C HIS A 647 34.36 -2.07 7.68
N VAL A 648 34.83 -1.42 8.74
CA VAL A 648 35.78 -1.97 9.70
C VAL A 648 35.26 -1.71 11.10
N LEU A 649 35.19 -2.74 11.94
CA LEU A 649 34.66 -2.66 13.30
C LEU A 649 35.79 -2.73 14.32
N HIS A 650 35.74 -1.88 15.34
CA HIS A 650 36.70 -1.83 16.45
C HIS A 650 35.96 -1.89 17.79
N GLY A 651 36.48 -2.67 18.73
CA GLY A 651 35.89 -2.79 20.08
C GLY A 651 34.63 -3.65 20.15
N VAL A 652 34.43 -4.55 19.18
CA VAL A 652 33.32 -5.51 19.15
C VAL A 652 33.81 -6.86 18.61
N GLU A 653 33.39 -7.94 19.25
CA GLU A 653 33.69 -9.32 18.87
C GLU A 653 32.39 -9.99 18.40
N LEU A 654 32.17 -10.06 17.08
CA LEU A 654 30.91 -10.58 16.52
C LEU A 654 30.76 -12.09 16.72
N ASP A 655 31.87 -12.83 16.77
CA ASP A 655 31.87 -14.30 16.95
C ASP A 655 31.54 -14.73 18.38
N ALA A 656 31.55 -13.80 19.34
CA ALA A 656 31.26 -14.09 20.75
C ALA A 656 29.76 -14.29 21.04
N THR A 657 28.89 -13.88 20.12
CA THR A 657 27.43 -13.99 20.23
C THR A 657 26.89 -14.82 19.06
N GLU A 658 25.93 -15.71 19.27
CA GLU A 658 25.32 -16.45 18.17
C GLU A 658 24.49 -15.51 17.25
N PRO A 659 24.44 -15.74 15.92
CA PRO A 659 23.53 -15.03 15.03
C PRO A 659 22.06 -15.14 15.44
N GLY A 660 21.30 -14.05 15.34
CA GLY A 660 19.87 -13.98 15.70
C GLY A 660 19.60 -13.81 17.21
N LYS A 661 20.60 -13.37 17.99
CA LYS A 661 20.45 -13.10 19.44
C LYS A 661 20.40 -11.62 19.80
N ASP A 662 20.94 -10.75 18.94
CA ASP A 662 20.98 -9.31 19.17
C ASP A 662 20.94 -8.61 17.82
N ALA A 663 19.84 -7.91 17.55
CA ALA A 663 19.58 -7.29 16.26
C ALA A 663 20.66 -6.27 15.84
N LYS A 664 21.32 -5.58 16.78
CA LYS A 664 22.39 -4.64 16.46
C LYS A 664 23.66 -5.38 16.05
N LEU A 665 24.01 -6.44 16.76
CA LEU A 665 25.16 -7.27 16.39
C LEU A 665 24.93 -7.96 15.04
N ASP A 666 23.71 -8.44 14.79
CA ASP A 666 23.33 -9.01 13.49
C ASP A 666 23.46 -7.97 12.36
N ALA A 667 22.94 -6.76 12.54
CA ALA A 667 23.12 -5.70 11.56
C ALA A 667 24.59 -5.32 11.32
N LEU A 668 25.45 -5.39 12.36
CA LEU A 668 26.90 -5.19 12.20
C LEU A 668 27.59 -6.35 11.46
N ARG A 669 27.07 -7.58 11.53
CA ARG A 669 27.57 -8.71 10.73
C ARG A 669 27.31 -8.47 9.24
N ASP A 670 26.13 -7.96 8.90
CA ASP A 670 25.76 -7.62 7.52
C ASP A 670 26.75 -6.61 6.88
N LEU A 671 27.35 -5.72 7.69
CA LEU A 671 28.37 -4.76 7.21
C LEU A 671 29.68 -5.42 6.75
N VAL A 672 30.03 -6.59 7.29
CA VAL A 672 31.35 -7.22 7.13
C VAL A 672 31.31 -8.57 6.42
N GLU A 673 30.16 -8.95 5.83
CA GLU A 673 30.03 -10.22 5.11
C GLU A 673 31.03 -10.34 3.93
N PRO A 674 31.68 -11.51 3.72
CA PRO A 674 32.72 -11.65 2.71
C PRO A 674 32.17 -11.64 1.28
N GLY A 675 32.62 -10.71 0.44
CA GLY A 675 32.27 -10.69 -0.99
C GLY A 675 32.46 -9.35 -1.72
N ALA A 676 32.62 -8.25 -1.00
CA ALA A 676 32.82 -6.93 -1.60
C ALA A 676 34.28 -6.71 -2.04
N ALA A 677 34.47 -6.22 -3.26
CA ALA A 677 35.76 -5.67 -3.70
C ALA A 677 36.15 -4.47 -2.81
N ALA A 678 37.45 -4.17 -2.68
CA ALA A 678 37.92 -3.02 -1.90
C ALA A 678 37.19 -1.74 -2.32
N GLY A 679 36.46 -1.15 -1.37
CA GLY A 679 35.61 0.01 -1.59
C GLY A 679 36.43 1.30 -1.79
N ARG A 680 35.80 2.32 -2.37
CA ARG A 680 36.35 3.67 -2.53
C ARG A 680 36.46 4.40 -1.18
N ILE A 681 35.61 4.07 -0.22
CA ILE A 681 35.51 4.73 1.10
C ILE A 681 35.68 3.69 2.21
N GLU A 682 36.52 3.97 3.21
CA GLU A 682 36.65 3.18 4.44
C GLU A 682 35.78 3.77 5.56
N LEU A 683 34.89 2.96 6.14
CA LEU A 683 34.02 3.34 7.25
C LEU A 683 34.40 2.56 8.52
N HIS A 684 35.07 3.23 9.46
CA HIS A 684 35.53 2.64 10.71
C HIS A 684 34.55 2.91 11.86
N TRP A 685 34.11 1.87 12.55
CA TRP A 685 33.20 1.95 13.69
C TRP A 685 33.95 1.67 14.98
N TRP A 686 34.02 2.67 15.86
CA TRP A 686 34.73 2.57 17.14
C TRP A 686 33.72 2.46 18.29
N PHE A 687 33.55 1.26 18.84
CA PHE A 687 32.68 0.97 19.98
C PHE A 687 33.45 1.00 21.30
N GLY A 688 32.81 1.49 22.36
CA GLY A 688 33.46 1.69 23.66
C GLY A 688 34.55 2.78 23.64
N ALA A 689 34.54 3.63 22.62
CA ALA A 689 35.55 4.65 22.36
C ALA A 689 35.12 6.02 22.88
N THR A 690 35.90 6.64 23.76
CA THR A 690 35.58 7.98 24.30
C THR A 690 36.53 9.02 23.73
N PRO A 691 36.04 10.07 23.03
CA PRO A 691 36.90 11.15 22.56
C PRO A 691 37.49 11.94 23.74
N ARG A 692 38.80 12.21 23.69
CA ARG A 692 39.56 12.89 24.76
C ARG A 692 40.00 14.29 24.36
N ALA A 693 40.40 14.49 23.10
CA ALA A 693 40.75 15.79 22.56
C ALA A 693 40.60 15.79 21.03
N ILE A 694 40.29 16.95 20.45
CA ILE A 694 40.46 17.21 19.02
C ILE A 694 41.82 17.88 18.86
N LEU A 695 42.65 17.29 18.01
CA LEU A 695 44.00 17.75 17.72
C LEU A 695 43.96 18.79 16.60
N GLY A 696 44.76 19.84 16.73
CA GLY A 696 44.82 20.92 15.76
C GLY A 696 46.22 21.24 15.27
N THR A 697 46.31 21.69 14.03
CA THR A 697 47.52 22.28 13.44
C THR A 697 47.10 23.56 12.72
N ASP A 698 47.80 24.67 12.99
CA ASP A 698 47.47 26.00 12.46
C ASP A 698 46.01 26.46 12.71
N GLY A 699 45.41 26.00 13.81
CA GLY A 699 44.04 26.35 14.22
C GLY A 699 42.92 25.54 13.54
N ALA A 700 43.26 24.54 12.71
CA ALA A 700 42.32 23.63 12.07
C ALA A 700 42.50 22.19 12.59
N VAL A 701 41.43 21.37 12.50
CA VAL A 701 41.46 19.94 12.85
C VAL A 701 42.57 19.21 12.09
N SER A 702 43.38 18.44 12.81
CA SER A 702 44.36 17.49 12.25
C SER A 702 44.22 16.05 12.78
N GLY A 703 43.35 15.83 13.77
CA GLY A 703 42.99 14.51 14.26
C GLY A 703 42.09 14.51 15.48
N VAL A 704 41.72 13.32 15.94
CA VAL A 704 40.98 13.09 17.19
C VAL A 704 41.76 12.09 18.03
N GLU A 705 41.98 12.41 19.30
CA GLU A 705 42.49 11.47 20.28
C GLU A 705 41.31 10.80 21.00
N ILE A 706 41.24 9.48 20.94
CA ILE A 706 40.21 8.66 21.61
C ILE A 706 40.87 7.76 22.66
N ASP A 707 40.11 7.44 23.69
CA ASP A 707 40.43 6.37 24.64
C ASP A 707 39.63 5.12 24.26
N GLN A 708 40.33 4.06 23.89
CA GLN A 708 39.79 2.76 23.53
C GLN A 708 40.29 1.73 24.53
N ALA A 709 39.39 1.21 25.39
CA ALA A 709 39.72 0.21 26.41
C ALA A 709 40.91 0.60 27.34
N GLY A 710 41.11 1.90 27.60
CA GLY A 710 42.20 2.41 28.45
C GLY A 710 43.47 2.79 27.68
N GLU A 711 43.50 2.58 26.36
CA GLU A 711 44.60 2.97 25.48
C GLU A 711 44.27 4.24 24.69
N SER A 712 45.21 5.18 24.64
CA SER A 712 45.06 6.40 23.84
C SER A 712 45.42 6.12 22.38
N VAL A 713 44.45 6.30 21.49
CA VAL A 713 44.57 6.11 20.03
C VAL A 713 44.36 7.45 19.33
N ARG A 714 45.26 7.78 18.40
CA ARG A 714 45.16 8.99 17.58
C ARG A 714 44.67 8.66 16.18
N LEU A 715 43.53 9.24 15.82
CA LEU A 715 42.90 9.09 14.51
C LEU A 715 43.16 10.35 13.68
N PRO A 716 43.89 10.28 12.55
CA PRO A 716 44.05 11.42 11.66
C PRO A 716 42.70 11.81 11.04
N ALA A 717 42.34 13.08 11.15
CA ALA A 717 41.10 13.64 10.63
C ALA A 717 41.34 15.09 10.18
N ASP A 718 40.64 15.54 9.16
CA ASP A 718 40.66 16.92 8.67
C ASP A 718 39.34 17.65 8.96
N SER A 719 38.32 16.92 9.40
CA SER A 719 37.04 17.47 9.82
C SER A 719 36.41 16.61 10.91
N VAL A 720 35.65 17.24 11.81
CA VAL A 720 34.89 16.57 12.86
C VAL A 720 33.42 16.92 12.72
N VAL A 721 32.54 15.94 12.79
CA VAL A 721 31.08 16.12 12.88
C VAL A 721 30.59 15.63 14.24
N THR A 722 29.97 16.49 15.03
CA THR A 722 29.40 16.13 16.34
C THR A 722 27.90 15.84 16.22
N ALA A 723 27.51 14.60 16.55
CA ALA A 723 26.15 14.08 16.47
C ALA A 723 25.71 13.51 17.81
N MET A 724 25.67 14.36 18.84
CA MET A 724 25.50 13.95 20.24
C MET A 724 24.11 14.26 20.83
N GLY A 725 23.17 14.62 19.95
CA GLY A 725 21.81 15.02 20.31
C GLY A 725 21.67 16.52 20.57
N PHE A 726 20.44 16.93 20.83
CA PHE A 726 20.05 18.32 20.99
C PHE A 726 19.83 18.67 22.46
N VAL A 727 19.90 19.96 22.79
CA VAL A 727 19.66 20.49 24.13
C VAL A 727 18.83 21.76 24.08
N ARG A 728 18.17 22.07 25.18
CA ARG A 728 17.52 23.37 25.40
C ARG A 728 18.55 24.48 25.43
N ASP A 729 18.34 25.54 24.63
CA ASP A 729 19.10 26.78 24.74
C ASP A 729 18.44 27.70 25.79
N PRO A 730 19.09 27.94 26.95
CA PRO A 730 18.55 28.80 27.99
C PRO A 730 18.26 30.22 27.50
N ALA A 731 19.05 30.75 26.55
CA ALA A 731 18.86 32.10 26.04
C ALA A 731 17.62 32.17 25.13
N ALA A 732 17.40 31.17 24.27
CA ALA A 732 16.19 31.07 23.45
C ALA A 732 14.92 30.91 24.30
N ILE A 733 14.96 30.02 25.30
CA ILE A 733 13.83 29.79 26.23
C ILE A 733 13.49 31.07 26.99
N ALA A 734 14.50 31.80 27.49
CA ALA A 734 14.30 33.07 28.17
C ALA A 734 13.67 34.13 27.26
N ARG A 735 14.09 34.21 25.98
CA ARG A 735 13.47 35.13 25.00
C ARG A 735 12.00 34.81 24.73
N GLN A 736 11.63 33.54 24.76
CA GLN A 736 10.24 33.09 24.57
C GLN A 736 9.35 33.34 25.80
N GLY A 737 9.93 33.83 26.91
CA GLY A 737 9.21 34.03 28.17
C GLY A 737 8.83 32.73 28.88
N ILE A 738 9.42 31.60 28.46
CA ILE A 738 9.20 30.29 29.07
C ILE A 738 10.06 30.25 30.33
N CYS A 739 9.44 30.32 31.51
CA CYS A 739 10.16 30.21 32.79
C CYS A 739 10.88 28.86 32.86
N PRO A 740 12.09 28.74 33.46
CA PRO A 740 12.81 27.47 33.56
C PRO A 740 12.11 26.52 34.54
N VAL A 741 11.00 25.92 34.15
CA VAL A 741 10.52 24.68 34.75
C VAL A 741 11.36 23.58 34.13
N SER A 742 12.54 23.38 34.69
CA SER A 742 13.45 22.30 34.30
C SER A 742 13.69 21.41 35.51
N PRO A 743 13.29 20.13 35.47
CA PRO A 743 12.63 19.46 34.34
C PRO A 743 11.20 19.96 34.12
N ILE A 744 10.73 19.95 32.87
CA ILE A 744 9.30 20.09 32.58
C ILE A 744 8.64 18.82 33.13
N PRO A 745 7.52 18.91 33.87
CA PRO A 745 6.83 17.74 34.38
C PRO A 745 6.55 16.70 33.29
N GLY A 746 6.54 15.43 33.67
CA GLY A 746 6.34 14.33 32.74
C GLY A 746 5.01 14.39 32.01
N ASP A 747 4.00 15.03 32.59
CA ASP A 747 2.68 15.25 31.99
C ASP A 747 2.63 16.49 31.07
N GLY A 748 3.72 17.24 30.97
CA GLY A 748 3.86 18.41 30.09
C GLY A 748 3.22 19.69 30.63
N ARG A 749 2.55 19.68 31.79
CA ARG A 749 1.91 20.90 32.33
C ARG A 749 2.96 21.81 32.97
N ILE A 750 3.02 23.06 32.52
CA ILE A 750 3.90 24.08 33.11
C ILE A 750 3.15 24.88 34.18
N GLU A 751 1.93 25.31 33.86
CA GLU A 751 0.99 26.00 34.74
C GLU A 751 -0.43 25.90 34.14
N ASP A 752 -1.45 26.42 34.82
CA ASP A 752 -2.82 26.36 34.33
C ASP A 752 -2.97 26.99 32.94
N GLY A 753 -3.50 26.20 32.00
CA GLY A 753 -3.64 26.59 30.60
C GLY A 753 -2.34 26.62 29.78
N LEU A 754 -1.17 26.28 30.34
CA LEU A 754 0.11 26.26 29.62
C LEU A 754 0.79 24.88 29.67
N PHE A 755 1.05 24.32 28.50
CA PHE A 755 1.63 22.99 28.33
C PHE A 755 2.88 23.02 27.45
N ALA A 756 3.74 22.01 27.56
CA ALA A 756 4.86 21.77 26.67
C ALA A 756 4.95 20.30 26.28
N ILE A 757 5.32 20.06 25.02
CA ILE A 757 5.28 18.72 24.42
C ILE A 757 6.49 18.48 23.49
N GLY A 758 6.65 17.24 23.04
CA GLY A 758 7.68 16.82 22.09
C GLY A 758 9.09 17.02 22.64
N TRP A 759 10.04 17.33 21.76
CA TRP A 759 11.44 17.48 22.16
C TRP A 759 11.70 18.60 23.15
N LEU A 760 10.84 19.63 23.19
CA LEU A 760 10.93 20.66 24.22
C LEU A 760 10.74 20.02 25.60
N ARG A 761 9.69 19.19 25.79
CA ARG A 761 9.45 18.42 27.02
C ARG A 761 10.51 17.34 27.25
N GLY A 762 10.77 16.51 26.24
CA GLY A 762 11.61 15.30 26.31
C GLY A 762 13.13 15.49 26.22
N ASP A 763 13.62 16.74 26.21
CA ASP A 763 15.06 17.07 26.09
C ASP A 763 15.73 16.39 24.87
N GLY A 764 15.09 16.55 23.71
CA GLY A 764 15.61 16.06 22.42
C GLY A 764 15.49 14.55 22.24
N ARG A 765 14.59 13.90 22.98
CA ARG A 765 14.25 12.48 22.87
C ARG A 765 12.82 12.29 22.39
N GLY A 766 12.58 11.15 21.76
CA GLY A 766 11.29 10.75 21.22
C GLY A 766 11.28 10.82 19.69
N THR A 767 10.93 9.70 19.07
CA THR A 767 10.65 9.58 17.65
C THR A 767 9.35 10.30 17.27
N ILE A 768 9.02 10.39 15.98
CA ILE A 768 7.74 10.96 15.51
C ILE A 768 6.53 10.23 16.16
N PRO A 769 6.51 8.89 16.24
CA PRO A 769 5.49 8.12 16.98
C PRO A 769 5.37 8.48 18.45
N ASP A 770 6.50 8.60 19.17
CA ASP A 770 6.49 8.98 20.58
C ASP A 770 5.79 10.34 20.79
N GLN A 771 6.04 11.29 19.87
CA GLN A 771 5.40 12.62 19.92
C GLN A 771 3.89 12.56 19.68
N ARG A 772 3.41 11.57 18.92
CA ARG A 772 1.98 11.35 18.70
C ARG A 772 1.30 10.78 19.94
N VAL A 773 1.91 9.79 20.59
CA VAL A 773 1.43 9.23 21.86
C VAL A 773 1.33 10.34 22.92
N ASP A 774 2.36 11.18 23.02
CA ASP A 774 2.37 12.35 23.91
C ASP A 774 1.22 13.32 23.61
N ALA A 775 0.93 13.56 22.33
CA ALA A 775 -0.12 14.49 21.89
C ALA A 775 -1.52 13.98 22.26
N LYS A 776 -1.76 12.68 22.08
CA LYS A 776 -3.02 12.01 22.45
C LYS A 776 -3.26 12.12 23.96
N ALA A 777 -2.24 11.90 24.78
CA ALA A 777 -2.34 12.01 26.23
C ALA A 777 -2.60 13.46 26.69
N LEU A 778 -1.95 14.44 26.08
CA LEU A 778 -2.18 15.85 26.39
C LEU A 778 -3.59 16.30 26.01
N ALA A 779 -4.10 15.91 24.84
CA ALA A 779 -5.46 16.25 24.41
C ALA A 779 -6.51 15.63 25.34
N ALA A 780 -6.31 14.38 25.79
CA ALA A 780 -7.20 13.74 26.77
C ALA A 780 -7.23 14.49 28.11
N MET A 781 -6.08 15.01 28.56
CA MET A 781 -6.00 15.86 29.75
C MET A 781 -6.79 17.15 29.59
N ILE A 782 -6.63 17.84 28.45
CA ILE A 782 -7.39 19.07 28.14
C ILE A 782 -8.89 18.77 28.09
N ALA A 783 -9.30 17.69 27.42
CA ALA A 783 -10.69 17.26 27.33
C ALA A 783 -11.32 17.04 28.72
N ALA A 784 -10.57 16.39 29.63
CA ALA A 784 -11.02 16.16 31.00
C ALA A 784 -11.24 17.47 31.77
N GLU A 785 -10.38 18.48 31.57
CA GLU A 785 -10.54 19.78 32.23
C GLU A 785 -11.70 20.61 31.69
N VAL A 786 -11.92 20.56 30.37
CA VAL A 786 -13.08 21.19 29.72
C VAL A 786 -14.37 20.55 30.24
N HIS A 787 -14.42 19.22 30.30
CA HIS A 787 -15.57 18.48 30.81
C HIS A 787 -15.83 18.77 32.30
N ALA A 788 -14.77 18.86 33.11
CA ALA A 788 -14.86 19.21 34.52
C ALA A 788 -15.20 20.69 34.78
N GLY A 789 -15.16 21.55 33.75
CA GLY A 789 -15.32 22.99 33.87
C GLY A 789 -14.19 23.68 34.64
N THR A 790 -13.02 23.05 34.71
CA THR A 790 -11.83 23.59 35.40
C THR A 790 -10.94 24.42 34.48
N MET A 791 -11.11 24.30 33.16
CA MET A 791 -10.46 25.15 32.14
C MET A 791 -11.42 26.26 31.69
N SER A 792 -10.89 27.46 31.44
CA SER A 792 -11.66 28.55 30.81
C SER A 792 -11.99 28.21 29.36
N THR A 793 -13.15 28.62 28.88
CA THR A 793 -13.56 28.47 27.47
C THR A 793 -14.13 29.78 26.94
N GLY A 794 -13.97 30.04 25.65
CA GLY A 794 -14.60 31.16 24.95
C GLY A 794 -13.64 32.26 24.51
N ALA A 795 -12.33 32.00 24.57
CA ALA A 795 -11.35 32.89 23.98
C ALA A 795 -11.50 32.94 22.45
N THR A 796 -11.28 34.11 21.85
CA THR A 796 -11.43 34.32 20.40
C THR A 796 -10.15 34.07 19.62
N GLY A 797 -9.01 33.91 20.30
CA GLY A 797 -7.69 33.92 19.69
C GLY A 797 -7.23 35.33 19.32
N ILE A 798 -6.14 35.41 18.56
CA ILE A 798 -5.63 36.66 17.99
C ILE A 798 -5.79 36.67 16.47
N ASP A 799 -5.87 37.86 15.90
CA ASP A 799 -5.74 38.03 14.46
C ASP A 799 -4.27 37.77 14.03
N PRO A 800 -4.04 37.01 12.93
CA PRO A 800 -2.71 36.80 12.39
C PRO A 800 -2.07 38.14 12.00
N PRO A 801 -0.76 38.34 12.26
CA PRO A 801 -0.06 39.52 11.76
C PRO A 801 -0.11 39.62 10.23
N ASP A 802 -0.12 40.83 9.67
CA ASP A 802 -0.15 41.06 8.19
C ASP A 802 0.99 40.38 7.42
N HIS A 803 2.10 40.07 8.09
CA HIS A 803 3.26 39.41 7.50
C HIS A 803 3.25 37.87 7.67
N ALA A 804 2.23 37.32 8.32
CA ALA A 804 2.09 35.88 8.52
C ALA A 804 1.87 35.16 7.19
N THR A 805 2.20 33.88 7.18
CA THR A 805 1.92 32.98 6.05
C THR A 805 0.84 32.01 6.48
N ASP A 806 -0.30 32.04 5.81
CA ASP A 806 -1.38 31.08 6.02
C ASP A 806 -1.13 29.77 5.26
N PHE A 807 -2.06 28.83 5.37
CA PHE A 807 -1.90 27.52 4.74
C PHE A 807 -1.93 27.59 3.21
N ASP A 808 -2.70 28.50 2.62
CA ASP A 808 -2.71 28.70 1.17
C ASP A 808 -1.37 29.29 0.68
N GLY A 809 -0.79 30.24 1.42
CA GLY A 809 0.57 30.72 1.18
C GLY A 809 1.60 29.59 1.25
N TRP A 810 1.46 28.66 2.19
CA TRP A 810 2.26 27.44 2.20
C TRP A 810 2.05 26.57 0.95
N ARG A 811 0.81 26.33 0.52
CA ARG A 811 0.52 25.53 -0.69
C ARG A 811 1.14 26.13 -1.95
N ARG A 812 1.20 27.47 -2.06
CA ARG A 812 1.92 28.16 -3.14
C ARG A 812 3.43 27.92 -3.08
N ILE A 813 4.04 27.99 -1.89
CA ILE A 813 5.45 27.62 -1.69
C ILE A 813 5.67 26.17 -2.14
N ASP A 814 4.85 25.24 -1.65
CA ASP A 814 4.95 23.81 -1.95
C ASP A 814 4.90 23.54 -3.46
N LEU A 815 3.94 24.14 -4.15
CA LEU A 815 3.81 24.02 -5.60
C LEU A 815 5.03 24.61 -6.33
N ARG A 816 5.50 25.80 -5.92
CA ARG A 816 6.68 26.44 -6.53
C ARG A 816 7.92 25.55 -6.41
N GLU A 817 8.11 24.91 -5.26
CA GLU A 817 9.23 24.00 -5.02
C GLU A 817 9.15 22.72 -5.86
N ARG A 818 7.95 22.15 -6.03
CA ARG A 818 7.73 20.96 -6.88
C ARG A 818 7.96 21.29 -8.36
N LEU A 819 7.44 22.43 -8.83
CA LEU A 819 7.65 22.89 -10.21
C LEU A 819 9.11 23.24 -10.50
N GLY A 820 9.85 23.68 -9.48
CA GLY A 820 11.28 23.99 -9.59
C GLY A 820 12.21 22.78 -9.46
N ALA A 821 11.68 21.57 -9.25
CA ALA A 821 12.48 20.37 -9.04
C ALA A 821 13.26 19.99 -10.31
N ALA A 822 14.54 19.62 -10.14
CA ALA A 822 15.33 19.02 -11.21
C ALA A 822 14.80 17.60 -11.54
N ALA A 823 15.13 17.10 -12.73
CA ALA A 823 14.82 15.72 -13.10
C ALA A 823 15.35 14.73 -12.04
N GLY A 824 14.49 13.81 -11.57
CA GLY A 824 14.84 12.84 -10.53
C GLY A 824 14.77 13.38 -9.09
N ARG A 825 14.23 14.58 -8.86
CA ARG A 825 13.93 15.12 -7.51
C ARG A 825 12.42 15.31 -7.34
N CYS A 826 11.91 15.06 -6.14
CA CYS A 826 10.48 15.30 -5.85
C CYS A 826 10.18 16.78 -5.59
N ARG A 827 11.20 17.56 -5.22
CA ARG A 827 11.08 18.95 -4.77
C ARG A 827 12.45 19.66 -4.83
N ALA A 828 12.47 20.94 -5.21
CA ALA A 828 13.60 21.84 -4.97
C ALA A 828 13.20 22.91 -3.95
N LYS A 829 13.69 22.80 -2.71
CA LYS A 829 13.30 23.69 -1.61
C LYS A 829 13.81 25.12 -1.80
N LEU A 830 12.98 26.11 -1.45
CA LEU A 830 13.39 27.51 -1.40
C LEU A 830 14.20 27.76 -0.12
N THR A 831 15.48 28.04 -0.27
CA THR A 831 16.44 28.07 0.84
C THR A 831 16.60 29.43 1.50
N THR A 832 15.76 30.43 1.19
CA THR A 832 15.81 31.75 1.84
C THR A 832 14.43 32.20 2.27
N ARG A 833 14.34 32.93 3.40
CA ARG A 833 13.07 33.52 3.86
C ARG A 833 12.45 34.44 2.81
N ALA A 834 13.25 35.23 2.11
CA ALA A 834 12.77 36.12 1.06
C ALA A 834 12.11 35.36 -0.10
N ALA A 835 12.71 34.25 -0.55
CA ALA A 835 12.14 33.42 -1.61
C ALA A 835 10.84 32.72 -1.15
N LEU A 836 10.83 32.19 0.07
CA LEU A 836 9.62 31.57 0.66
C LEU A 836 8.47 32.58 0.72
N LEU A 837 8.71 33.78 1.24
CA LEU A 837 7.67 34.82 1.36
C LEU A 837 7.23 35.37 -0.01
N ALA A 838 8.12 35.43 -0.99
CA ALA A 838 7.76 35.80 -2.35
C ALA A 838 6.82 34.77 -2.99
N ALA A 839 7.12 33.48 -2.84
CA ALA A 839 6.27 32.40 -3.35
C ALA A 839 4.92 32.32 -2.62
N ALA A 840 4.88 32.55 -1.30
CA ALA A 840 3.64 32.55 -0.53
C ALA A 840 2.63 33.64 -0.98
N ARG A 841 3.13 34.73 -1.58
CA ARG A 841 2.34 35.89 -2.03
C ARG A 841 2.11 35.89 -3.54
N ASP A 842 2.48 34.82 -4.23
CA ASP A 842 2.37 34.72 -5.68
C ASP A 842 1.03 34.11 -6.09
N ASP A 843 0.00 34.95 -6.15
CA ASP A 843 -1.37 34.54 -6.48
C ASP A 843 -1.50 33.92 -7.88
N SER A 844 -0.51 34.10 -8.77
CA SER A 844 -0.52 33.46 -10.10
C SER A 844 -0.43 31.93 -10.04
N LEU A 845 -0.03 31.37 -8.89
CA LEU A 845 0.05 29.93 -8.66
C LEU A 845 -1.32 29.32 -8.31
N ASP A 846 -2.34 30.11 -8.00
CA ASP A 846 -3.65 29.60 -7.55
C ASP A 846 -4.43 28.90 -8.67
N GLU A 847 -4.27 29.35 -9.91
CA GLU A 847 -4.86 28.69 -11.10
C GLU A 847 -4.30 27.26 -11.29
N HIS A 848 -3.09 27.00 -10.82
CA HIS A 848 -2.45 25.69 -10.90
C HIS A 848 -2.77 24.81 -9.68
N LEU A 849 -3.10 25.41 -8.52
CA LEU A 849 -3.58 24.72 -7.33
C LEU A 849 -5.03 24.20 -7.49
N THR A 850 -5.83 24.85 -8.33
CA THR A 850 -7.22 24.46 -8.66
C THR A 850 -7.32 23.39 -9.75
N ALA A 851 -6.25 23.13 -10.51
CA ALA A 851 -6.17 22.09 -11.54
C ALA A 851 -5.79 20.68 -11.00
N ALA A 852 -5.49 20.56 -9.70
CA ALA A 852 -5.32 19.27 -9.04
C ALA A 852 -6.69 18.68 -8.68
N PRO A 853 -6.95 17.38 -8.92
CA PRO A 853 -8.25 16.80 -8.64
C PRO A 853 -8.52 16.91 -7.13
N ALA A 854 -9.58 17.63 -6.79
CA ALA A 854 -10.13 17.66 -5.45
C ALA A 854 -10.42 16.22 -5.02
N GLY A 855 -9.72 15.74 -4.00
CA GLY A 855 -10.03 14.48 -3.35
C GLY A 855 -11.43 14.57 -2.75
N ALA A 856 -12.42 14.09 -3.51
CA ALA A 856 -13.78 13.92 -3.03
C ALA A 856 -13.73 12.92 -1.87
N GLY A 857 -14.07 13.37 -0.66
CA GLY A 857 -14.34 12.49 0.46
C GLY A 857 -15.44 11.51 0.05
N HIS A 858 -15.12 10.22 0.04
CA HIS A 858 -16.07 9.15 -0.21
C HIS A 858 -16.64 8.72 1.13
N ALA A 859 -17.92 9.01 1.38
CA ALA A 859 -18.64 8.39 2.48
C ALA A 859 -19.11 6.99 2.02
N LEU A 860 -18.67 5.93 2.70
CA LEU A 860 -19.29 4.61 2.56
C LEU A 860 -20.62 4.62 3.32
N ALA A 861 -21.70 4.28 2.62
CA ALA A 861 -23.05 4.23 3.21
C ALA A 861 -23.21 3.02 4.16
N ALA A 862 -23.52 3.36 5.42
CA ALA A 862 -24.36 2.74 6.45
C ALA A 862 -24.49 1.20 6.58
N GLY A 863 -24.16 0.67 7.77
CA GLY A 863 -24.79 -0.56 8.29
C GLY A 863 -24.03 -1.34 9.38
N VAL A 864 -22.69 -1.39 9.36
CA VAL A 864 -21.90 -2.23 10.27
C VAL A 864 -21.00 -1.36 11.15
N PRO A 865 -21.11 -1.41 12.49
CA PRO A 865 -20.17 -0.73 13.37
C PRO A 865 -18.76 -1.31 13.22
N VAL A 866 -17.77 -0.46 12.90
CA VAL A 866 -16.38 -0.87 12.65
C VAL A 866 -15.46 -0.36 13.75
N THR A 867 -14.56 -1.21 14.22
CA THR A 867 -13.44 -0.84 15.09
C THR A 867 -12.14 -1.11 14.34
N ILE A 868 -11.38 -0.08 14.02
CA ILE A 868 -10.02 -0.21 13.52
C ILE A 868 -9.06 -0.26 14.71
N LEU A 869 -8.44 -1.40 14.92
CA LEU A 869 -7.40 -1.61 15.91
C LEU A 869 -6.04 -1.51 15.24
N PHE A 870 -5.03 -1.01 15.96
CA PHE A 870 -3.66 -1.06 15.45
C PHE A 870 -2.65 -1.52 16.50
N GLY A 871 -1.65 -2.26 16.03
CA GLY A 871 -0.44 -2.62 16.76
C GLY A 871 0.76 -2.02 16.06
N THR A 872 1.49 -1.13 16.71
CA THR A 872 2.58 -0.39 16.07
C THR A 872 3.79 -0.25 16.99
N GLU A 873 4.99 -0.35 16.42
CA GLU A 873 6.22 0.02 17.13
C GLU A 873 6.58 1.48 16.83
N SER A 874 6.59 1.83 15.54
CA SER A 874 7.05 3.11 15.03
C SER A 874 5.91 3.95 14.42
N GLY A 875 4.68 3.81 14.91
CA GLY A 875 3.52 4.62 14.46
C GLY A 875 2.99 4.33 13.04
N ASN A 876 3.69 3.56 12.21
CA ASN A 876 3.29 3.33 10.82
C ASN A 876 1.93 2.62 10.68
N ALA A 877 1.69 1.55 11.46
CA ALA A 877 0.40 0.85 11.46
C ALA A 877 -0.75 1.72 11.98
N GLU A 878 -0.43 2.65 12.87
CA GLU A 878 -1.38 3.61 13.40
C GLU A 878 -1.75 4.70 12.36
N LEU A 879 -0.78 5.21 11.60
CA LEU A 879 -1.02 6.13 10.49
C LEU A 879 -1.93 5.47 9.44
N VAL A 880 -1.64 4.22 9.11
CA VAL A 880 -2.46 3.41 8.21
C VAL A 880 -3.87 3.22 8.76
N ALA A 881 -4.02 2.89 10.05
CA ALA A 881 -5.33 2.74 10.69
C ALA A 881 -6.15 4.04 10.71
N GLU A 882 -5.52 5.20 10.89
CA GLU A 882 -6.20 6.49 10.77
C GLU A 882 -6.57 6.86 9.35
N GLU A 883 -5.71 6.56 8.39
CA GLU A 883 -6.01 6.79 6.98
C GLU A 883 -7.14 5.89 6.51
N LEU A 884 -7.16 4.64 6.97
CA LEU A 884 -8.33 3.78 6.87
C LEU A 884 -9.55 4.42 7.51
N GLY A 885 -9.44 4.92 8.75
CA GLY A 885 -10.56 5.60 9.39
C GLY A 885 -11.08 6.79 8.59
N THR A 886 -10.20 7.54 7.95
CA THR A 886 -10.56 8.66 7.05
C THR A 886 -11.22 8.16 5.76
N LEU A 887 -10.68 7.10 5.16
CA LEU A 887 -11.21 6.45 3.95
C LEU A 887 -12.61 5.91 4.17
N LEU A 888 -12.90 5.40 5.37
CA LEU A 888 -14.21 4.88 5.74
C LEU A 888 -15.22 5.98 6.11
N GLY A 889 -14.78 7.23 6.27
CA GLY A 889 -15.60 8.41 6.56
C GLY A 889 -15.96 8.61 8.03
N GLU A 890 -16.54 9.77 8.35
CA GLU A 890 -17.09 10.06 9.68
C GLU A 890 -18.47 9.41 9.85
N CYS A 891 -18.52 8.09 10.04
CA CYS A 891 -19.73 7.40 10.47
C CYS A 891 -19.80 7.42 12.01
N GLU A 892 -20.98 7.67 12.61
CA GLU A 892 -21.14 7.76 14.09
C GLU A 892 -20.67 6.49 14.85
N ASP A 893 -20.52 5.36 14.15
CA ASP A 893 -20.13 4.06 14.68
C ASP A 893 -18.75 3.56 14.20
N LEU A 894 -17.81 4.45 13.88
CA LEU A 894 -16.41 4.10 13.57
C LEU A 894 -15.49 4.41 14.77
N VAL A 895 -14.76 3.39 15.25
CA VAL A 895 -13.77 3.55 16.34
C VAL A 895 -12.38 3.24 15.80
N VAL A 896 -11.38 4.08 16.10
CA VAL A 896 -9.96 3.77 15.85
C VAL A 896 -9.23 3.71 17.20
N ALA A 897 -8.62 2.57 17.53
CA ALA A 897 -8.04 2.33 18.85
C ALA A 897 -6.70 1.58 18.79
N ASP A 898 -5.84 1.86 19.77
CA ASP A 898 -4.56 1.17 19.95
C ASP A 898 -4.82 -0.16 20.67
N LEU A 899 -4.20 -1.25 20.19
CA LEU A 899 -4.21 -2.54 20.88
C LEU A 899 -3.61 -2.46 22.29
N GLY A 900 -2.80 -1.44 22.58
CA GLY A 900 -2.26 -1.20 23.93
C GLY A 900 -3.26 -0.56 24.89
N SER A 901 -4.39 -0.07 24.38
CA SER A 901 -5.43 0.64 25.13
C SER A 901 -6.74 -0.13 25.29
N ILE A 902 -6.85 -1.30 24.68
CA ILE A 902 -8.03 -2.18 24.73
C ILE A 902 -7.57 -3.57 25.15
N GLY A 903 -8.32 -4.28 25.98
CA GLY A 903 -8.05 -5.68 26.31
C GLY A 903 -8.74 -6.63 25.31
N PRO A 904 -8.28 -7.89 25.16
CA PRO A 904 -8.96 -8.83 24.26
C PRO A 904 -10.40 -9.12 24.67
N ALA A 905 -10.71 -9.09 25.97
CA ALA A 905 -12.08 -9.27 26.47
C ALA A 905 -13.02 -8.09 26.15
N ASP A 906 -12.47 -6.94 25.73
CA ASP A 906 -13.23 -5.75 25.37
C ASP A 906 -13.61 -5.71 23.88
N LEU A 907 -13.21 -6.73 23.10
CA LEU A 907 -13.61 -6.85 21.70
C LEU A 907 -15.10 -7.14 21.61
N ASP A 908 -15.86 -6.18 21.09
CA ASP A 908 -17.31 -6.26 21.01
C ASP A 908 -17.75 -7.14 19.83
N PRO A 909 -18.37 -8.32 20.05
CA PRO A 909 -18.77 -9.22 18.97
C PRO A 909 -19.82 -8.62 18.03
N THR A 910 -20.50 -7.53 18.43
CA THR A 910 -21.44 -6.80 17.56
C THR A 910 -20.74 -5.89 16.55
N ARG A 911 -19.43 -5.64 16.72
CA ARG A 911 -18.60 -4.79 15.85
C ARG A 911 -17.68 -5.63 14.98
N PHE A 912 -17.36 -5.09 13.81
CA PHE A 912 -16.33 -5.67 12.97
C PHE A 912 -14.96 -5.04 13.25
N HIS A 913 -13.93 -5.85 13.46
CA HIS A 913 -12.61 -5.35 13.84
C HIS A 913 -11.62 -5.39 12.67
N LEU A 914 -11.20 -4.24 12.16
CA LEU A 914 -10.06 -4.17 11.24
C LEU A 914 -8.78 -4.01 12.05
N ILE A 915 -7.83 -4.92 11.96
CA ILE A 915 -6.58 -4.86 12.74
C ILE A 915 -5.41 -4.58 11.82
N VAL A 916 -4.71 -3.46 12.04
CA VAL A 916 -3.48 -3.10 11.32
C VAL A 916 -2.30 -3.35 12.26
N CYS A 917 -1.44 -4.32 11.97
CA CYS A 917 -0.37 -4.70 12.89
C CYS A 917 0.98 -4.75 12.18
N SER A 918 1.95 -3.97 12.68
CA SER A 918 3.34 -4.05 12.22
C SER A 918 4.06 -5.25 12.82
N THR A 919 5.14 -5.70 12.18
CA THR A 919 6.06 -6.68 12.76
C THR A 919 7.32 -6.02 13.26
N TYR A 920 7.85 -6.49 14.39
CA TYR A 920 9.05 -5.93 15.00
C TYR A 920 10.12 -6.99 15.29
N GLY A 921 11.39 -6.57 15.35
CA GLY A 921 12.53 -7.43 15.69
C GLY A 921 12.60 -8.69 14.82
N ASP A 922 12.71 -9.84 15.48
CA ASP A 922 12.79 -11.17 14.85
C ASP A 922 11.41 -11.78 14.56
N GLY A 923 10.41 -10.95 14.25
CA GLY A 923 9.06 -11.38 13.90
C GLY A 923 8.04 -11.30 15.03
N GLU A 924 8.32 -10.50 16.06
CA GLU A 924 7.49 -10.32 17.24
C GLU A 924 6.32 -9.36 16.97
N VAL A 925 5.29 -9.45 17.82
CA VAL A 925 4.25 -8.40 17.90
C VAL A 925 4.88 -7.09 18.42
N PRO A 926 4.43 -5.93 17.93
CA PRO A 926 4.99 -4.65 18.34
C PRO A 926 4.63 -4.36 19.79
N THR A 927 5.39 -3.47 20.44
CA THR A 927 5.22 -3.14 21.86
C THR A 927 3.80 -2.73 22.19
N SER A 928 3.12 -1.97 21.31
CA SER A 928 1.74 -1.56 21.55
C SER A 928 0.74 -2.72 21.51
N ALA A 929 1.06 -3.86 20.90
CA ALA A 929 0.21 -5.06 20.89
C ALA A 929 0.70 -6.18 21.82
N ALA A 930 1.85 -6.00 22.49
CA ALA A 930 2.52 -7.07 23.23
C ALA A 930 1.70 -7.57 24.42
N GLU A 931 1.10 -6.66 25.21
CA GLU A 931 0.27 -7.03 26.36
C GLU A 931 -1.04 -7.70 25.92
N PHE A 932 -1.71 -7.16 24.90
CA PHE A 932 -2.89 -7.75 24.30
C PHE A 932 -2.65 -9.20 23.84
N HIS A 933 -1.55 -9.42 23.12
CA HIS A 933 -1.13 -10.75 22.67
C HIS A 933 -0.78 -11.69 23.84
N ALA A 934 -0.13 -11.18 24.90
CA ALA A 934 0.18 -11.97 26.08
C ALA A 934 -1.09 -12.42 26.82
N GLN A 935 -2.08 -11.54 26.96
CA GLN A 935 -3.37 -11.85 27.57
C GLN A 935 -4.11 -12.94 26.77
N LEU A 936 -4.15 -12.82 25.44
CA LEU A 936 -4.68 -13.86 24.55
C LEU A 936 -3.99 -15.22 24.73
N ARG A 937 -2.71 -15.28 25.10
CA ARG A 937 -2.00 -16.55 25.31
C ARG A 937 -2.19 -17.15 26.69
N GLN A 938 -2.34 -16.32 27.72
CA GLN A 938 -2.25 -16.76 29.11
C GLN A 938 -3.61 -16.89 29.80
N GLN A 939 -4.63 -16.13 29.37
CA GLN A 939 -5.91 -16.05 30.05
C GLN A 939 -7.00 -16.83 29.30
N PRO A 940 -7.95 -17.49 29.97
CA PRO A 940 -9.06 -18.19 29.35
C PRO A 940 -10.12 -17.21 28.84
N ILE A 941 -9.80 -16.46 27.79
CA ILE A 941 -10.70 -15.50 27.14
C ILE A 941 -11.48 -16.23 26.04
N ASP A 942 -12.80 -16.02 25.98
CA ASP A 942 -13.66 -16.53 24.92
C ASP A 942 -14.03 -15.37 23.98
N LEU A 943 -13.60 -15.48 22.73
CA LEU A 943 -13.87 -14.51 21.67
C LEU A 943 -14.84 -15.07 20.62
N THR A 944 -15.60 -16.11 20.97
CA THR A 944 -16.64 -16.66 20.10
C THR A 944 -17.61 -15.56 19.69
N GLY A 945 -17.75 -15.35 18.38
CA GLY A 945 -18.61 -14.31 17.79
C GLY A 945 -17.88 -13.01 17.45
N VAL A 946 -16.64 -12.80 17.90
CA VAL A 946 -15.81 -11.67 17.46
C VAL A 946 -15.34 -11.91 16.04
N ARG A 947 -15.57 -10.93 15.15
CA ARG A 947 -15.15 -10.96 13.74
C ARG A 947 -14.08 -9.92 13.49
N PHE A 948 -13.01 -10.31 12.81
CA PHE A 948 -11.90 -9.39 12.51
C PHE A 948 -11.26 -9.62 11.13
N ALA A 949 -10.52 -8.65 10.61
CA ALA A 949 -9.58 -8.83 9.50
C ALA A 949 -8.20 -8.29 9.89
N MET A 950 -7.14 -8.82 9.29
CA MET A 950 -5.76 -8.44 9.61
C MET A 950 -5.04 -7.84 8.39
N PHE A 951 -4.41 -6.69 8.58
CA PHE A 951 -3.44 -6.08 7.68
C PHE A 951 -2.07 -6.06 8.34
N GLY A 952 -1.20 -6.96 7.89
CA GLY A 952 0.16 -7.12 8.36
C GLY A 952 1.13 -6.20 7.64
N MET A 953 1.84 -5.36 8.38
CA MET A 953 2.93 -4.54 7.85
C MET A 953 4.28 -5.15 8.23
N GLY A 954 5.16 -5.34 7.26
CA GLY A 954 6.51 -5.86 7.46
C GLY A 954 7.44 -5.44 6.33
N ASP A 955 8.69 -5.86 6.36
CA ASP A 955 9.67 -5.62 5.29
C ASP A 955 10.06 -6.96 4.67
N ALA A 956 9.84 -7.11 3.37
CA ALA A 956 10.05 -8.36 2.64
C ALA A 956 11.52 -8.76 2.54
N SER A 957 12.46 -7.84 2.79
CA SER A 957 13.88 -8.17 2.89
C SER A 957 14.19 -9.07 4.09
N TYR A 958 13.28 -9.15 5.08
CA TYR A 958 13.33 -10.10 6.18
C TYR A 958 12.53 -11.37 5.85
N THR A 959 13.06 -12.17 4.92
CA THR A 959 12.37 -13.37 4.38
C THR A 959 11.85 -14.37 5.43
N LYS A 960 12.46 -14.42 6.63
CA LYS A 960 12.05 -15.32 7.72
C LYS A 960 10.98 -14.74 8.64
N THR A 961 10.85 -13.42 8.71
CA THR A 961 10.05 -12.72 9.73
C THR A 961 9.07 -11.72 9.12
N TYR A 962 8.99 -11.65 7.79
CA TYR A 962 8.10 -10.75 7.05
C TYR A 962 6.64 -10.91 7.49
N SER A 963 6.09 -9.86 8.10
CA SER A 963 4.74 -9.79 8.71
C SER A 963 4.44 -10.85 9.78
N ARG A 964 5.46 -11.43 10.42
CA ARG A 964 5.29 -12.49 11.42
C ARG A 964 4.57 -12.01 12.70
N GLY A 965 4.74 -10.75 13.10
CA GLY A 965 4.07 -10.20 14.29
C GLY A 965 2.55 -10.19 14.15
N SER A 966 2.06 -9.74 13.00
CA SER A 966 0.62 -9.76 12.68
C SER A 966 0.06 -11.17 12.49
N GLU A 967 0.87 -12.13 12.03
CA GLU A 967 0.51 -13.56 12.01
C GLU A 967 0.34 -14.13 13.42
N LEU A 968 1.30 -13.89 14.33
CA LEU A 968 1.23 -14.35 15.72
C LEU A 968 -0.02 -13.83 16.42
N LEU A 969 -0.37 -12.56 16.19
CA LEU A 969 -1.58 -11.96 16.73
C LEU A 969 -2.85 -12.61 16.16
N THR A 970 -2.84 -12.94 14.86
CA THR A 970 -3.95 -13.65 14.19
C THR A 970 -4.14 -15.04 14.79
N GLU A 971 -3.06 -15.83 14.91
CA GLU A 971 -3.07 -17.17 15.51
C GLU A 971 -3.64 -17.14 16.94
N ALA A 972 -3.26 -16.12 17.74
CA ALA A 972 -3.71 -15.98 19.11
C ALA A 972 -5.20 -15.61 19.24
N LEU A 973 -5.73 -14.79 18.32
CA LEU A 973 -7.16 -14.43 18.27
C LEU A 973 -8.01 -15.65 17.86
N GLU A 974 -7.61 -16.35 16.79
CA GLU A 974 -8.31 -17.54 16.29
C GLU A 974 -8.31 -18.67 17.33
N ALA A 975 -7.22 -18.85 18.08
CA ALA A 975 -7.15 -19.82 19.18
C ALA A 975 -8.14 -19.55 20.33
N ARG A 976 -8.71 -18.34 20.40
CA ARG A 976 -9.73 -17.94 21.38
C ARG A 976 -11.15 -17.90 20.82
N GLY A 977 -11.36 -18.35 19.58
CA GLY A 977 -12.69 -18.43 18.96
C GLY A 977 -13.09 -17.21 18.13
N ALA A 978 -12.22 -16.20 17.99
CA ALA A 978 -12.46 -15.10 17.05
C ALA A 978 -12.36 -15.62 15.61
N THR A 979 -13.21 -15.10 14.72
CA THR A 979 -13.26 -15.52 13.31
C THR A 979 -12.64 -14.44 12.43
N ARG A 980 -11.60 -14.81 11.68
CA ARG A 980 -11.01 -13.92 10.68
C ARG A 980 -11.88 -13.92 9.41
N VAL A 981 -12.21 -12.74 8.92
CA VAL A 981 -13.06 -12.49 7.75
C VAL A 981 -12.30 -11.63 6.75
N GLY A 982 -12.45 -11.92 5.46
CA GLY A 982 -11.73 -11.23 4.39
C GLY A 982 -10.28 -11.72 4.21
N GLU A 983 -9.66 -11.23 3.13
CA GLU A 983 -8.27 -11.57 2.81
C GLU A 983 -7.30 -11.00 3.85
N TYR A 984 -6.23 -11.74 4.16
CA TYR A 984 -5.14 -11.21 4.98
C TYR A 984 -4.35 -10.20 4.16
N GLY A 985 -4.37 -8.94 4.57
CA GLY A 985 -3.60 -7.90 3.90
C GLY A 985 -2.13 -7.99 4.30
N ARG A 986 -1.22 -7.89 3.34
CA ARG A 986 0.21 -7.86 3.61
C ARG A 986 0.88 -6.72 2.85
N HIS A 987 1.67 -5.92 3.55
CA HIS A 987 2.36 -4.78 2.98
C HIS A 987 3.87 -4.88 3.23
N ASP A 988 4.65 -4.71 2.16
CA ASP A 988 6.11 -4.60 2.18
C ASP A 988 6.55 -3.13 2.31
N ALA A 989 7.15 -2.81 3.45
CA ALA A 989 7.68 -1.48 3.77
C ALA A 989 8.88 -1.08 2.88
N GLY A 990 9.58 -2.04 2.27
CA GLY A 990 10.62 -1.79 1.27
C GLY A 990 10.08 -1.61 -0.15
N GLY A 991 8.77 -1.81 -0.34
CA GLY A 991 8.11 -1.73 -1.63
C GLY A 991 7.80 -0.30 -2.08
N THR A 992 7.40 -0.15 -3.35
CA THR A 992 7.10 1.15 -3.95
C THR A 992 5.68 1.65 -3.68
N VAL A 993 4.81 0.82 -3.09
CA VAL A 993 3.40 1.15 -2.82
C VAL A 993 3.28 1.70 -1.40
N PRO A 994 2.68 2.88 -1.18
CA PRO A 994 2.46 3.39 0.18
C PRO A 994 1.57 2.47 1.02
N ALA A 995 1.93 2.28 2.29
CA ALA A 995 1.22 1.38 3.21
C ALA A 995 -0.28 1.69 3.35
N ALA A 996 -0.63 2.98 3.41
CA ALA A 996 -2.02 3.42 3.57
C ALA A 996 -2.86 3.26 2.30
N GLU A 997 -2.24 3.39 1.12
CA GLU A 997 -2.90 3.07 -0.15
C GLU A 997 -3.22 1.56 -0.20
N ALA A 998 -2.22 0.72 0.08
CA ALA A 998 -2.39 -0.73 0.11
C ALA A 998 -3.44 -1.17 1.16
N ALA A 999 -3.45 -0.52 2.32
CA ALA A 999 -4.42 -0.78 3.36
C ALA A 999 -5.83 -0.32 2.98
N GLY A 1000 -5.98 0.87 2.38
CA GLY A 1000 -7.25 1.37 1.87
C GLY A 1000 -7.88 0.41 0.88
N GLU A 1001 -7.09 -0.03 -0.11
CA GLU A 1001 -7.52 -1.04 -1.08
C GLU A 1001 -7.92 -2.36 -0.40
N TRP A 1002 -7.14 -2.80 0.58
CA TRP A 1002 -7.45 -4.01 1.36
C TRP A 1002 -8.74 -3.87 2.19
N ALA A 1003 -8.90 -2.77 2.91
CA ALA A 1003 -10.05 -2.54 3.78
C ALA A 1003 -11.35 -2.37 2.98
N GLU A 1004 -11.30 -1.73 1.80
CA GLU A 1004 -12.43 -1.69 0.87
C GLU A 1004 -12.84 -3.11 0.45
N GLY A 1005 -11.88 -3.98 0.15
CA GLY A 1005 -12.12 -5.39 -0.17
C GLY A 1005 -12.77 -6.14 1.01
N VAL A 1006 -12.18 -6.03 2.21
CA VAL A 1006 -12.68 -6.69 3.42
C VAL A 1006 -14.08 -6.22 3.79
N LEU A 1007 -14.32 -4.92 3.87
CA LEU A 1007 -15.63 -4.38 4.25
C LEU A 1007 -16.70 -4.62 3.18
N GLY A 1008 -16.30 -4.66 1.91
CA GLY A 1008 -17.17 -5.10 0.82
C GLY A 1008 -17.72 -6.51 1.06
N THR A 1009 -16.91 -7.43 1.60
CA THR A 1009 -17.39 -8.79 1.93
C THR A 1009 -18.38 -8.85 3.09
N LEU A 1010 -18.39 -7.86 4.00
CA LEU A 1010 -19.31 -7.83 5.15
C LEU A 1010 -20.70 -7.30 4.81
N GLN A 1011 -20.79 -6.42 3.81
CA GLN A 1011 -22.08 -5.96 3.28
C GLN A 1011 -22.80 -7.07 2.49
N LEU A 1012 -22.08 -8.16 2.19
CA LEU A 1012 -22.53 -9.35 1.48
C LEU A 1012 -22.62 -10.54 2.46
N ALA A 1013 -22.96 -10.33 3.74
CA ALA A 1013 -23.33 -11.42 4.64
C ALA A 1013 -24.65 -11.06 5.30
N PRO A 1014 -25.63 -11.97 5.42
CA PRO A 1014 -26.86 -11.65 6.11
C PRO A 1014 -26.50 -11.51 7.59
N THR A 1015 -27.06 -10.50 8.25
CA THR A 1015 -27.06 -10.44 9.72
C THR A 1015 -27.99 -11.47 10.31
#